data_AF-A0A3M6TAI4-F1
#
_entry.id   AF-A0A3M6TAI4-F1
#
_cell.length_a   1.000
_cell.length_b   1.000
_cell.length_c   1.000
_cell.angle_alpha   90.00
_cell.angle_beta   90.00
_cell.angle_gamma   90.00
#
_symmetry.space_group_name_H-M   'P 1'
#
loop_
_entity.id
_entity.type
_entity.pdbx_description
1 polymer ?
#
loop_
_entity_poly.entity_id
_entity_poly.type
_entity_poly.pdbx_seq_one_letter_code
_entity_poly.pdbx_strand_id
1 'polypeptide(L)'
;TQLRMATGAPPPPQPNKDSYARKMRMRGRRYQSQSEELKGMVEDAEEKKVSGKNKRLGKKQDSDEPEKLLKGRKWNEALVKPNLNYNDFFNEDTGQEPGLVVWQIENFLPVSVDELFYGKFYEADCYIVLKTSFDDTDQLFWQIFYWIGKEASLDKKACSAIHAVNLRNFLGAETRTVREEQGDESEEFCELFENGLNYVEGGTASGFYTVEDPIYPTRLFRILNQSKVQLEPVEVSTSSLDPTFSFVLDAGLKMFIWSGARGDEPAEFWRILGGRPTDEIMEKPEYNEPPPVPILYQVALGLGYLELPQVDTNGGKLSTKMLENKHVYILDCHSEIFVWIGRKSARLVRAAAMKLSQELYAMIDRPQFTVQIRNLQGAESQMFKARFIGWDDVLAVDYTLSADYVAKASKQLGVTNITTKEAQAKLQKVAKVDLSALFTTRQQPIPNNEQEQYVEEWNEDLDGMECFVLEGRKFVRLPEEEIGHFHTGDCYVFLCRYWVPVEQPEGEEDDDEPVEQEEDFQCVVYFWQGRDANQMGWLTFTFSLQKKFELLFGEKLEVVKTQQQQEAPRFLAHFKGKFIIHKGKRKEPVKPEEKNKPQFYHIRSSGGILAKRVIQIETDARHLNSEFCYILKVPFENYSEDGIIYVWIGSKVSESEADHAKELGNEIWDSGYTVQIVNEGDEPENFFWVGLGGKKDYDKSAEYINYARLFRCSNEKGYFSVSEKCSDFCQDDLASEDVMILDTGHEVYIQHLMQLDSGPIRKLRCTFRGKEPHHFTRCFHGWGQFHDPKM
;
A
#
# COMPACT_ATOMS: atom_id res chain seq x y z
N THR A 1 -1.48 -12.11 -60.42
CA THR A 1 -1.35 -13.49 -59.91
C THR A 1 -0.37 -13.52 -58.76
N GLN A 2 -0.89 -13.52 -57.52
CA GLN A 2 -0.44 -14.28 -56.33
C GLN A 2 1.06 -14.20 -55.90
N LEU A 3 1.39 -13.59 -54.74
CA LEU A 3 1.39 -14.13 -53.35
C LEU A 3 2.67 -14.91 -52.97
N ARG A 4 3.48 -14.37 -52.04
CA ARG A 4 3.80 -15.03 -50.75
C ARG A 4 4.52 -14.10 -49.76
N MET A 5 4.03 -14.16 -48.52
CA MET A 5 4.46 -13.46 -47.31
C MET A 5 5.72 -14.12 -46.70
N ALA A 6 6.54 -13.33 -46.01
CA ALA A 6 7.40 -13.78 -44.92
C ALA A 6 7.55 -12.66 -43.89
N THR A 7 6.71 -12.69 -42.86
CA THR A 7 6.87 -11.96 -41.60
C THR A 7 7.76 -12.78 -40.68
N GLY A 8 8.98 -12.31 -40.41
CA GLY A 8 9.86 -12.87 -39.37
C GLY A 8 9.89 -11.91 -38.18
N ALA A 9 9.33 -12.34 -37.05
CA ALA A 9 9.51 -11.67 -35.76
C ALA A 9 10.97 -11.81 -35.29
N PRO A 10 11.50 -10.84 -34.51
CA PRO A 10 12.82 -10.99 -33.90
C PRO A 10 12.80 -12.13 -32.87
N PRO A 11 13.90 -12.88 -32.70
CA PRO A 11 13.98 -13.96 -31.73
C PRO A 11 13.90 -13.42 -30.30
N PRO A 12 13.36 -14.19 -29.33
CA PRO A 12 13.33 -13.80 -27.92
C PRO A 12 14.75 -13.68 -27.37
N PRO A 13 14.99 -12.81 -26.37
CA PRO A 13 16.30 -12.67 -25.75
C PRO A 13 16.71 -14.00 -25.12
N GLN A 14 17.89 -14.50 -25.48
CA GLN A 14 18.45 -15.71 -24.86
C GLN A 14 18.91 -15.38 -23.44
N PRO A 15 18.67 -16.27 -22.46
CA PRO A 15 19.17 -16.09 -21.10
C PRO A 15 20.70 -16.11 -21.11
N ASN A 16 21.29 -15.16 -20.39
CA ASN A 16 22.73 -14.92 -20.35
C ASN A 16 23.44 -16.06 -19.59
N LYS A 17 23.78 -17.14 -20.29
CA LYS A 17 24.36 -18.38 -19.72
C LYS A 17 25.66 -18.15 -18.92
N ASP A 18 26.38 -17.06 -19.18
CA ASP A 18 27.60 -16.73 -18.45
C ASP A 18 27.35 -16.22 -17.02
N SER A 19 26.21 -15.55 -16.75
CA SER A 19 25.85 -15.12 -15.39
C SER A 19 25.50 -16.33 -14.50
N TYR A 20 24.77 -17.30 -15.05
CA TYR A 20 24.38 -18.54 -14.37
C TYR A 20 25.59 -19.44 -14.05
N ALA A 21 26.51 -19.61 -15.00
CA ALA A 21 27.74 -20.38 -14.80
C ALA A 21 28.71 -19.72 -13.80
N ARG A 22 28.75 -18.38 -13.75
CA ARG A 22 29.54 -17.60 -12.78
C ARG A 22 28.94 -17.68 -11.37
N LYS A 23 27.60 -17.60 -11.23
CA LYS A 23 26.87 -17.85 -9.97
C LYS A 23 27.07 -19.28 -9.43
N MET A 24 27.04 -20.29 -10.30
CA MET A 24 27.23 -21.70 -9.91
C MET A 24 28.67 -22.02 -9.46
N ARG A 25 29.69 -21.31 -9.99
CA ARG A 25 31.10 -21.50 -9.57
C ARG A 25 31.40 -20.97 -8.17
N MET A 26 30.67 -19.96 -7.69
CA MET A 26 30.82 -19.40 -6.33
C MET A 26 30.14 -20.26 -5.24
N ARG A 27 29.12 -21.07 -5.59
CA ARG A 27 28.27 -21.82 -4.64
C ARG A 27 28.69 -23.28 -4.36
N GLY A 28 29.75 -23.79 -4.98
CA GLY A 28 30.09 -25.22 -4.98
C GLY A 28 30.48 -25.88 -3.65
N ARG A 29 30.53 -25.16 -2.52
CA ARG A 29 30.80 -25.73 -1.18
C ARG A 29 30.21 -24.84 -0.08
N ARG A 30 28.89 -24.83 0.18
CA ARG A 30 28.38 -24.20 1.43
C ARG A 30 26.95 -24.53 1.89
N TYR A 31 26.20 -25.41 1.22
CA TYR A 31 24.80 -25.70 1.57
C TYR A 31 24.55 -26.36 2.94
N GLN A 32 25.58 -26.93 3.59
CA GLN A 32 25.47 -27.54 4.92
C GLN A 32 26.03 -26.68 6.05
N SER A 33 26.92 -25.72 5.76
CA SER A 33 27.69 -24.99 6.78
C SER A 33 26.95 -23.77 7.35
N GLN A 34 26.06 -23.14 6.57
CA GLN A 34 25.44 -21.86 6.96
C GLN A 34 24.02 -22.01 7.53
N SER A 35 23.31 -23.10 7.20
CA SER A 35 22.08 -23.49 7.93
C SER A 35 22.38 -23.83 9.39
N GLU A 36 23.53 -24.47 9.69
CA GLU A 36 23.99 -24.69 11.06
C GLU A 36 24.34 -23.38 11.77
N GLU A 37 24.81 -22.36 11.04
CA GLU A 37 25.12 -21.04 11.60
C GLU A 37 23.84 -20.28 11.99
N LEU A 38 22.79 -20.31 11.15
CA LEU A 38 21.48 -19.75 11.50
C LEU A 38 20.85 -20.49 12.70
N LYS A 39 20.95 -21.82 12.74
CA LYS A 39 20.54 -22.64 13.89
C LYS A 39 21.32 -22.28 15.15
N GLY A 40 22.64 -22.14 15.05
CA GLY A 40 23.53 -21.73 16.14
C GLY A 40 23.23 -20.33 16.67
N MET A 41 22.93 -19.36 15.80
CA MET A 41 22.54 -18.01 16.21
C MET A 41 21.21 -17.96 16.96
N VAL A 42 20.25 -18.82 16.57
CA VAL A 42 18.96 -18.96 17.26
C VAL A 42 19.15 -19.65 18.62
N GLU A 43 19.95 -20.72 18.69
CA GLU A 43 20.28 -21.44 19.92
C GLU A 43 21.08 -20.59 20.92
N ASP A 44 22.09 -19.84 20.45
CA ASP A 44 22.87 -18.88 21.25
C ASP A 44 21.99 -17.78 21.86
N ALA A 45 20.93 -17.36 21.16
CA ALA A 45 19.95 -16.40 21.65
C ALA A 45 19.01 -16.99 22.70
N GLU A 46 18.82 -18.31 22.75
CA GLU A 46 18.10 -19.01 23.80
C GLU A 46 18.98 -19.22 25.05
N GLU A 47 20.27 -19.55 24.87
CA GLU A 47 21.21 -19.78 25.97
C GLU A 47 21.65 -18.49 26.70
N LYS A 48 21.72 -17.35 26.01
CA LYS A 48 22.09 -16.05 26.61
C LYS A 48 21.14 -15.53 27.71
N LYS A 49 19.99 -16.18 27.94
CA LYS A 49 19.13 -15.93 29.11
C LYS A 49 19.58 -16.65 30.40
N VAL A 50 20.38 -17.71 30.31
CA VAL A 50 20.78 -18.52 31.47
C VAL A 50 22.04 -17.97 32.15
N SER A 51 22.91 -17.26 31.41
CA SER A 51 24.20 -16.76 31.92
C SER A 51 24.18 -15.27 32.36
N GLY A 52 23.15 -14.51 31.97
CA GLY A 52 23.09 -13.06 32.14
C GLY A 52 22.67 -12.51 33.51
N LYS A 53 22.88 -13.21 34.63
CA LYS A 53 22.75 -12.64 35.99
C LYS A 53 23.70 -13.35 36.96
N ASN A 54 24.95 -12.91 37.03
CA ASN A 54 25.70 -12.81 38.30
C ASN A 54 27.08 -12.19 38.09
N LYS A 55 27.19 -10.88 38.37
CA LYS A 55 28.46 -10.29 38.82
C LYS A 55 28.16 -9.11 39.74
N ARG A 56 28.10 -9.37 41.05
CA ARG A 56 28.54 -8.47 42.12
C ARG A 56 28.62 -9.22 43.46
N LEU A 57 29.62 -8.83 44.25
CA LEU A 57 30.21 -9.53 45.38
C LEU A 57 29.26 -9.72 46.59
N GLY A 58 29.33 -10.92 47.18
CA GLY A 58 29.66 -11.14 48.60
C GLY A 58 28.55 -11.06 49.67
N LYS A 59 28.05 -12.23 50.13
CA LYS A 59 28.13 -12.75 51.52
C LYS A 59 27.28 -14.03 51.69
N LYS A 60 27.82 -14.97 52.48
CA LYS A 60 27.22 -16.25 52.92
C LYS A 60 25.92 -16.06 53.71
N GLN A 61 24.90 -16.90 53.49
CA GLN A 61 24.40 -17.90 54.47
C GLN A 61 23.22 -18.72 53.91
N ASP A 62 23.03 -19.90 54.53
CA ASP A 62 22.25 -21.08 54.16
C ASP A 62 20.71 -20.97 54.10
N SER A 63 20.16 -22.00 53.46
CA SER A 63 18.94 -22.77 53.78
C SER A 63 17.56 -22.36 53.24
N ASP A 64 16.94 -23.40 52.65
CA ASP A 64 15.53 -23.79 52.57
C ASP A 64 14.58 -23.15 51.53
N GLU A 65 14.26 -24.02 50.56
CA GLU A 65 13.01 -24.35 49.85
C GLU A 65 11.80 -23.37 49.76
N PRO A 66 11.01 -23.52 48.68
CA PRO A 66 10.11 -22.51 48.15
C PRO A 66 8.68 -22.67 48.70
N GLU A 67 7.95 -21.55 48.85
CA GLU A 67 6.57 -21.40 48.39
C GLU A 67 5.91 -20.15 49.00
N LYS A 68 4.96 -19.61 48.24
CA LYS A 68 4.00 -18.54 48.54
C LYS A 68 4.53 -17.11 48.38
N LEU A 69 4.15 -16.49 47.26
CA LEU A 69 3.07 -15.49 47.29
C LEU A 69 2.67 -15.09 45.86
N LEU A 70 1.64 -15.75 45.36
CA LEU A 70 0.66 -15.09 44.50
C LEU A 70 0.04 -13.93 45.28
N LYS A 71 0.20 -12.70 44.79
CA LYS A 71 -0.83 -11.65 44.88
C LYS A 71 -0.55 -10.59 43.80
N GLY A 72 -1.53 -10.42 42.91
CA GLY A 72 -1.41 -9.72 41.65
C GLY A 72 -1.12 -8.23 41.76
N ARG A 73 -0.52 -7.70 40.69
CA ARG A 73 -0.56 -6.28 40.34
C ARG A 73 -1.56 -6.07 39.20
N LYS A 74 -2.36 -5.01 39.37
CA LYS A 74 -3.55 -4.63 38.59
C LYS A 74 -3.19 -4.14 37.19
N TRP A 75 -4.16 -4.27 36.27
CA TRP A 75 -4.06 -4.02 34.83
C TRP A 75 -3.81 -2.56 34.38
N ASN A 76 -3.70 -1.60 35.29
CA ASN A 76 -3.51 -0.18 34.94
C ASN A 76 -2.05 0.24 34.71
N GLU A 77 -1.07 -0.65 34.89
CA GLU A 77 0.36 -0.35 34.67
C GLU A 77 0.85 -0.78 33.26
N ALA A 78 -0.02 -1.29 32.39
CA ALA A 78 0.32 -1.78 31.05
C ALA A 78 0.13 -0.74 29.92
N LEU A 79 -0.07 0.54 30.25
CA LEU A 79 -0.06 1.65 29.31
C LEU A 79 1.29 2.37 29.38
N VAL A 80 2.35 1.73 28.89
CA VAL A 80 3.64 2.42 28.67
C VAL A 80 3.73 2.76 27.18
N LYS A 81 3.80 4.06 26.90
CA LYS A 81 3.97 4.69 25.58
C LYS A 81 5.25 4.19 24.87
N PRO A 82 5.33 4.24 23.54
CA PRO A 82 6.58 4.01 22.82
C PRO A 82 7.66 4.99 23.33
N ASN A 83 8.86 4.49 23.64
CA ASN A 83 9.98 5.34 24.03
C ASN A 83 10.54 6.03 22.79
N LEU A 84 10.04 7.23 22.50
CA LEU A 84 10.76 8.22 21.69
C LEU A 84 12.07 8.56 22.42
N ASN A 85 13.20 8.52 21.74
CA ASN A 85 14.49 8.93 22.29
C ASN A 85 14.56 10.47 22.27
N TYR A 86 14.35 11.12 23.41
CA TYR A 86 14.27 12.58 23.48
C TYR A 86 15.63 13.29 23.34
N ASN A 87 16.74 12.55 23.38
CA ASN A 87 18.07 13.08 23.10
C ASN A 87 18.23 13.59 21.66
N ASP A 88 17.37 13.16 20.74
CA ASP A 88 17.42 13.56 19.33
C ASP A 88 16.68 14.90 19.07
N PHE A 89 15.91 15.39 20.04
CA PHE A 89 15.09 16.62 19.93
C PHE A 89 15.54 17.72 20.89
N PHE A 90 16.00 17.34 22.07
CA PHE A 90 16.55 18.23 23.08
C PHE A 90 18.02 17.86 23.27
N ASN A 91 18.92 18.75 22.83
CA ASN A 91 20.35 18.53 22.95
C ASN A 91 20.74 18.42 24.45
N GLU A 92 21.86 17.76 24.76
CA GLU A 92 22.34 17.61 26.15
C GLU A 92 22.54 18.96 26.88
N ASP A 93 22.79 20.03 26.12
CA ASP A 93 22.96 21.40 26.62
C ASP A 93 21.62 22.09 26.96
N THR A 94 20.48 21.49 26.61
CA THR A 94 19.16 22.09 26.81
C THR A 94 18.87 22.29 28.30
N GLY A 95 18.60 23.54 28.70
CA GLY A 95 18.30 23.87 30.09
C GLY A 95 19.49 23.86 31.04
N GLN A 96 20.73 23.72 30.54
CA GLN A 96 21.93 23.74 31.39
C GLN A 96 22.44 25.16 31.70
N GLU A 97 22.06 26.15 30.89
CA GLU A 97 22.42 27.56 31.09
C GLU A 97 21.17 28.44 31.22
N PRO A 98 21.22 29.53 32.01
CA PRO A 98 20.13 30.51 32.08
C PRO A 98 19.87 31.14 30.71
N GLY A 99 18.62 31.10 30.26
CA GLY A 99 18.26 31.51 28.91
C GLY A 99 16.80 31.24 28.58
N LEU A 100 16.40 31.63 27.37
CA LEU A 100 15.09 31.33 26.80
C LEU A 100 15.30 30.48 25.55
N VAL A 101 14.59 29.35 25.46
CA VAL A 101 14.63 28.47 24.29
C VAL A 101 13.22 28.22 23.79
N VAL A 102 13.00 28.37 22.49
CA VAL A 102 11.68 28.22 21.86
C VAL A 102 11.74 27.16 20.77
N TRP A 103 10.75 26.27 20.75
CA TRP A 103 10.53 25.29 19.69
C TRP A 103 9.15 25.47 19.07
N GLN A 104 9.07 25.28 17.75
CA GLN A 104 7.83 25.26 16.98
C GLN A 104 7.45 23.81 16.65
N ILE A 105 6.17 23.48 16.67
CA ILE A 105 5.69 22.14 16.28
C ILE A 105 5.49 22.07 14.77
N GLU A 106 6.36 21.31 14.11
CA GLU A 106 6.28 21.01 12.68
C GLU A 106 6.26 19.49 12.47
N ASN A 107 5.35 18.97 11.64
CA ASN A 107 5.25 17.54 11.31
C ASN A 107 5.33 16.61 12.55
N PHE A 108 4.56 16.91 13.58
CA PHE A 108 4.51 16.20 14.89
C PHE A 108 5.72 16.37 15.82
N LEU A 109 6.77 17.08 15.41
CA LEU A 109 8.04 17.18 16.13
C LEU A 109 8.36 18.63 16.55
N PRO A 110 9.08 18.83 17.67
CA PRO A 110 9.58 20.14 18.05
C PRO A 110 10.83 20.50 17.24
N VAL A 111 10.81 21.67 16.60
CA VAL A 111 11.92 22.24 15.81
C VAL A 111 12.38 23.53 16.48
N SER A 112 13.69 23.68 16.70
CA SER A 112 14.25 24.86 17.35
C SER A 112 13.98 26.13 16.53
N VAL A 113 13.55 27.20 17.21
CA VAL A 113 13.32 28.52 16.62
C VAL A 113 14.56 29.38 16.83
N ASP A 114 14.99 30.08 15.79
CA ASP A 114 16.10 31.02 15.87
C ASP A 114 15.74 32.22 16.77
N GLU A 115 16.66 32.63 17.65
CA GLU A 115 16.47 33.68 18.66
C GLU A 115 15.95 35.01 18.07
N LEU A 116 16.27 35.31 16.80
CA LEU A 116 15.78 36.49 16.09
C LEU A 116 14.26 36.51 15.87
N PHE A 117 13.60 35.35 16.07
CA PHE A 117 12.15 35.16 15.89
C PHE A 117 11.41 34.92 17.20
N TYR A 118 12.09 35.01 18.35
CA TYR A 118 11.41 34.93 19.64
C TYR A 118 10.36 36.04 19.77
N GLY A 119 9.18 35.67 20.25
CA GLY A 119 8.01 36.56 20.34
C GLY A 119 7.17 36.61 19.06
N LYS A 120 7.55 35.95 17.96
CA LYS A 120 6.72 35.83 16.75
C LYS A 120 6.07 34.45 16.68
N PHE A 121 4.75 34.42 16.83
CA PHE A 121 3.97 33.20 16.87
C PHE A 121 3.00 33.14 15.69
N TYR A 122 3.04 32.05 14.93
CA TYR A 122 2.07 31.79 13.87
C TYR A 122 0.73 31.33 14.45
N GLU A 123 -0.37 31.93 14.00
CA GLU A 123 -1.72 31.67 14.54
C GLU A 123 -2.19 30.23 14.29
N ALA A 124 -1.68 29.57 13.26
CA ALA A 124 -2.00 28.18 12.92
C ALA A 124 -1.03 27.14 13.52
N ASP A 125 -0.10 27.55 14.40
CA ASP A 125 0.93 26.67 14.97
C ASP A 125 0.88 26.57 16.50
N CYS A 126 1.69 25.66 17.04
CA CYS A 126 1.91 25.51 18.47
C CYS A 126 3.40 25.54 18.77
N TYR A 127 3.76 26.00 19.97
CA TYR A 127 5.14 26.21 20.38
C TYR A 127 5.38 25.69 21.79
N ILE A 128 6.63 25.38 22.10
CA ILE A 128 7.13 25.06 23.44
C ILE A 128 8.16 26.12 23.80
N VAL A 129 8.06 26.70 24.99
CA VAL A 129 8.97 27.73 25.48
C VAL A 129 9.54 27.28 26.81
N LEU A 130 10.87 27.22 26.91
CA LEU A 130 11.60 26.92 28.12
C LEU A 130 12.34 28.17 28.59
N LYS A 131 12.04 28.62 29.82
CA LYS A 131 12.83 29.62 30.53
C LYS A 131 13.66 28.94 31.61
N THR A 132 14.96 29.16 31.58
CA THR A 132 15.91 28.69 32.60
C THR A 132 16.45 29.89 33.38
N SER A 133 16.42 29.82 34.70
CA SER A 133 16.97 30.84 35.62
C SER A 133 17.62 30.18 36.83
N PHE A 134 18.32 30.94 37.67
CA PHE A 134 18.72 30.47 38.99
C PHE A 134 17.63 30.76 40.02
N ASP A 135 17.39 29.84 40.94
CA ASP A 135 16.55 30.08 42.12
C ASP A 135 17.32 30.74 43.26
N ASP A 136 16.63 31.06 44.36
CA ASP A 136 17.22 31.67 45.57
C ASP A 136 18.31 30.79 46.23
N THR A 137 18.44 29.53 45.81
CA THR A 137 19.43 28.56 46.30
C THR A 137 20.58 28.30 45.30
N ASP A 138 20.68 29.12 44.25
CA ASP A 138 21.67 29.02 43.18
C ASP A 138 21.56 27.70 42.38
N GLN A 139 20.37 27.08 42.35
CA GLN A 139 20.04 25.93 41.53
C GLN A 139 19.30 26.36 40.27
N LEU A 140 19.44 25.58 39.20
CA LEU A 140 18.70 25.82 37.95
C LEU A 140 17.21 25.57 38.17
N PHE A 141 16.42 26.57 37.78
CA PHE A 141 14.98 26.59 37.80
C PHE A 141 14.45 26.66 36.37
N TRP A 142 13.54 25.76 36.04
CA TRP A 142 12.97 25.64 34.70
C TRP A 142 11.48 25.96 34.73
N GLN A 143 11.03 26.86 33.86
CA GLN A 143 9.62 27.11 33.57
C GLN A 143 9.34 26.69 32.13
N ILE A 144 8.35 25.81 31.95
CA ILE A 144 8.01 25.25 30.64
C ILE A 144 6.59 25.67 30.29
N PHE A 145 6.46 26.41 29.19
CA PHE A 145 5.19 26.82 28.60
C PHE A 145 4.97 26.08 27.29
N TYR A 146 3.72 25.85 26.93
CA TYR A 146 3.35 25.50 25.57
C TYR A 146 2.22 26.41 25.10
N TRP A 147 2.47 27.09 23.99
CA TRP A 147 1.58 28.08 23.42
C TRP A 147 0.78 27.49 22.26
N ILE A 148 -0.51 27.80 22.20
CA ILE A 148 -1.45 27.28 21.21
C ILE A 148 -2.05 28.42 20.41
N GLY A 149 -1.80 28.41 19.11
CA GLY A 149 -2.42 29.33 18.15
C GLY A 149 -3.91 29.08 17.99
N LYS A 150 -4.64 30.16 17.68
CA LYS A 150 -6.09 30.16 17.50
C LYS A 150 -6.56 29.25 16.38
N GLU A 151 -5.83 29.25 15.26
CA GLU A 151 -6.10 28.42 14.07
C GLU A 151 -5.32 27.10 14.09
N ALA A 152 -4.60 26.80 15.18
CA ALA A 152 -3.75 25.63 15.23
C ALA A 152 -4.54 24.32 15.14
N SER A 153 -4.00 23.38 14.36
CA SER A 153 -4.61 22.08 14.12
C SER A 153 -4.56 21.19 15.38
N LEU A 154 -5.51 20.25 15.49
CA LEU A 154 -5.68 19.42 16.69
C LEU A 154 -4.43 18.60 17.03
N ASP A 155 -3.72 18.14 16.01
CA ASP A 155 -2.47 17.39 16.12
C ASP A 155 -1.34 18.24 16.70
N LYS A 156 -1.15 19.48 16.22
CA LYS A 156 -0.13 20.39 16.77
C LYS A 156 -0.42 20.73 18.23
N LYS A 157 -1.70 20.90 18.59
CA LYS A 157 -2.16 21.10 19.97
C LYS A 157 -1.84 19.90 20.87
N ALA A 158 -2.03 18.68 20.36
CA ALA A 158 -1.71 17.46 21.11
C ALA A 158 -0.19 17.26 21.24
N CYS A 159 0.57 17.49 20.18
CA CYS A 159 2.02 17.35 20.15
C CYS A 159 2.72 18.36 21.07
N SER A 160 2.32 19.63 21.08
CA SER A 160 2.91 20.63 21.98
C SER A 160 2.75 20.25 23.45
N ALA A 161 1.56 19.79 23.84
CA ALA A 161 1.29 19.32 25.20
C ALA A 161 2.10 18.06 25.56
N ILE A 162 2.20 17.09 24.65
CA ILE A 162 2.96 15.85 24.89
C ILE A 162 4.45 16.15 25.04
N HIS A 163 5.02 16.91 24.10
CA HIS A 163 6.45 17.22 24.08
C HIS A 163 6.86 18.13 25.23
N ALA A 164 6.02 19.07 25.67
CA ALA A 164 6.28 19.87 26.87
C ALA A 164 6.38 19.00 28.13
N VAL A 165 5.50 17.99 28.28
CA VAL A 165 5.57 17.04 29.40
C VAL A 165 6.83 16.19 29.34
N ASN A 166 7.27 15.80 28.14
CA ASN A 166 8.48 15.01 27.98
C ASN A 166 9.75 15.83 28.22
N LEU A 167 9.79 17.10 27.80
CA LEU A 167 10.86 18.04 28.14
C LEU A 167 11.01 18.19 29.66
N ARG A 168 9.89 18.33 30.38
CA ARG A 168 9.89 18.36 31.85
C ARG A 168 10.51 17.10 32.45
N ASN A 169 10.13 15.92 31.94
CA ASN A 169 10.67 14.65 32.41
C ASN A 169 12.16 14.50 32.08
N PHE A 170 12.60 15.02 30.93
CA PHE A 170 13.99 15.02 30.48
C PHE A 170 14.88 15.89 31.38
N LEU A 171 14.42 17.08 31.75
CA LEU A 171 15.14 18.00 32.66
C LEU A 171 15.03 17.60 34.14
N GLY A 172 14.14 16.68 34.48
CA GLY A 172 13.82 16.36 35.88
C GLY A 172 13.14 17.52 36.63
N ALA A 173 12.49 18.44 35.92
CA ALA A 173 11.92 19.65 36.50
C ALA A 173 10.69 19.37 37.39
N GLU A 174 10.67 19.94 38.60
CA GLU A 174 9.56 19.79 39.55
C GLU A 174 8.33 20.65 39.18
N THR A 175 8.55 21.73 38.41
CA THR A 175 7.53 22.67 37.94
C THR A 175 6.54 22.02 36.98
N ARG A 176 5.31 22.55 36.95
CA ARG A 176 4.27 22.10 36.00
C ARG A 176 4.46 22.79 34.65
N THR A 177 4.07 22.11 33.59
CA THR A 177 3.95 22.73 32.27
C THR A 177 2.73 23.66 32.25
N VAL A 178 2.90 24.87 31.73
CA VAL A 178 1.87 25.91 31.67
C VAL A 178 1.30 25.98 30.25
N ARG A 179 -0.03 25.98 30.13
CA ARG A 179 -0.73 26.11 28.85
C ARG A 179 -1.01 27.58 28.59
N GLU A 180 -0.58 28.06 27.43
CA GLU A 180 -0.84 29.42 26.97
C GLU A 180 -1.69 29.36 25.69
N GLU A 181 -2.72 30.18 25.59
CA GLU A 181 -3.58 30.28 24.41
C GLU A 181 -3.47 31.66 23.78
N GLN A 182 -3.51 31.72 22.45
CA GLN A 182 -3.44 32.98 21.73
C GLN A 182 -4.55 33.95 22.19
N GLY A 183 -4.15 35.09 22.75
CA GLY A 183 -5.02 36.16 23.22
C GLY A 183 -5.44 36.05 24.69
N ASP A 184 -5.11 34.93 25.35
CA ASP A 184 -5.38 34.66 26.77
C ASP A 184 -4.08 34.29 27.52
N GLU A 185 -2.92 34.78 27.06
CA GLU A 185 -1.61 34.49 27.66
C GLU A 185 -1.45 35.08 29.06
N SER A 186 -0.75 34.36 29.94
CA SER A 186 -0.42 34.83 31.29
C SER A 186 0.54 36.02 31.26
N GLU A 187 0.46 36.89 32.29
CA GLU A 187 1.40 38.01 32.47
C GLU A 187 2.85 37.49 32.54
N GLU A 188 3.07 36.38 33.24
CA GLU A 188 4.38 35.71 33.34
C GLU A 188 4.94 35.28 31.97
N PHE A 189 4.09 34.77 31.07
CA PHE A 189 4.51 34.41 29.72
C PHE A 189 4.81 35.62 28.85
N CYS A 190 4.01 36.68 28.98
CA CYS A 190 4.20 37.92 28.23
C CYS A 190 5.52 38.63 28.60
N GLU A 191 5.92 38.59 29.87
CA GLU A 191 7.17 39.17 30.36
C GLU A 191 8.44 38.49 29.80
N LEU A 192 8.33 37.27 29.26
CA LEU A 192 9.46 36.56 28.65
C LEU A 192 9.98 37.24 27.37
N PHE A 193 9.14 38.06 26.72
CA PHE A 193 9.44 38.65 25.42
C PHE A 193 9.49 40.18 25.52
N GLU A 194 10.70 40.75 25.59
CA GLU A 194 10.92 42.20 25.77
C GLU A 194 10.26 43.08 24.70
N ASN A 195 10.07 42.53 23.48
CA ASN A 195 9.43 43.22 22.35
C ASN A 195 7.92 42.93 22.20
N GLY A 196 7.33 42.24 23.17
CA GLY A 196 5.94 41.78 23.14
C GLY A 196 5.68 40.63 22.15
N LEU A 197 4.47 40.07 22.24
CA LEU A 197 4.00 39.01 21.36
C LEU A 197 3.50 39.58 20.03
N ASN A 198 3.93 39.00 18.92
CA ASN A 198 3.47 39.33 17.57
C ASN A 198 2.85 38.09 16.93
N TYR A 199 1.56 38.17 16.59
CA TYR A 199 0.87 37.11 15.87
C TYR A 199 1.06 37.28 14.36
N VAL A 200 1.44 36.19 13.71
CA VAL A 200 1.64 36.15 12.26
C VAL A 200 0.57 35.26 11.64
N GLU A 201 -0.22 35.82 10.73
CA GLU A 201 -1.25 35.06 10.01
C GLU A 201 -0.62 33.88 9.23
N GLY A 202 -1.31 32.74 9.28
CA GLY A 202 -0.85 31.48 8.68
C GLY A 202 -0.08 30.59 9.66
N GLY A 203 0.63 29.62 9.11
CA GLY A 203 1.46 28.69 9.87
C GLY A 203 2.16 27.69 8.98
N THR A 204 2.93 26.82 9.60
CA THR A 204 3.63 25.74 8.92
C THR A 204 2.65 24.64 8.53
N ALA A 205 3.01 23.86 7.51
CA ALA A 205 2.18 22.72 7.12
C ALA A 205 1.91 21.84 8.35
N SER A 206 0.65 21.44 8.53
CA SER A 206 0.35 20.36 9.45
C SER A 206 1.11 19.11 9.00
N GLY A 207 1.37 18.18 9.92
CA GLY A 207 1.81 16.83 9.52
C GLY A 207 0.78 16.11 8.64
N PHE A 208 -0.41 16.71 8.48
CA PHE A 208 -1.45 16.36 7.53
C PHE A 208 -1.44 17.32 6.33
N TYR A 209 -1.59 16.78 5.11
CA TYR A 209 -1.67 17.57 3.87
C TYR A 209 -2.89 18.49 3.88
N THR A 210 -2.71 19.80 3.70
CA THR A 210 -3.80 20.76 3.43
C THR A 210 -3.76 21.17 1.96
N VAL A 211 -4.89 21.01 1.26
CA VAL A 211 -5.04 21.34 -0.17
C VAL A 211 -5.54 22.79 -0.27
N GLU A 212 -4.76 23.70 -0.86
CA GLU A 212 -5.24 25.04 -1.24
C GLU A 212 -6.32 24.94 -2.34
N ASP A 213 -7.34 25.80 -2.29
CA ASP A 213 -8.44 25.77 -3.26
C ASP A 213 -7.93 25.93 -4.71
N PRO A 214 -8.33 25.05 -5.65
CA PRO A 214 -7.85 25.14 -7.02
C PRO A 214 -8.39 26.40 -7.71
N ILE A 215 -7.50 27.24 -8.24
CA ILE A 215 -7.88 28.35 -9.11
C ILE A 215 -8.21 27.77 -10.49
N TYR A 216 -9.42 28.01 -10.99
CA TYR A 216 -9.90 27.52 -12.29
C TYR A 216 -9.93 28.64 -13.36
N PRO A 217 -8.83 28.89 -14.08
CA PRO A 217 -8.80 29.87 -15.16
C PRO A 217 -9.63 29.39 -16.37
N THR A 218 -10.42 30.28 -16.96
CA THR A 218 -11.20 29.97 -18.17
C THR A 218 -10.29 29.92 -19.41
N ARG A 219 -10.42 28.89 -20.23
CA ARG A 219 -9.53 28.62 -21.38
C ARG A 219 -10.30 27.99 -22.55
N LEU A 220 -9.86 28.25 -23.77
CA LEU A 220 -10.42 27.66 -24.99
C LEU A 220 -9.31 26.90 -25.73
N PHE A 221 -9.59 25.67 -26.14
CA PHE A 221 -8.67 24.82 -26.90
C PHE A 221 -9.27 24.45 -28.24
N ARG A 222 -8.46 24.53 -29.30
CA ARG A 222 -8.75 23.95 -30.62
C ARG A 222 -8.20 22.52 -30.66
N ILE A 223 -9.01 21.57 -31.11
CA ILE A 223 -8.62 20.17 -31.26
C ILE A 223 -8.06 19.96 -32.67
N LEU A 224 -6.77 19.65 -32.75
CA LEU A 224 -6.08 19.29 -34.00
C LEU A 224 -6.03 17.76 -34.15
N ASN A 225 -6.33 17.25 -35.34
CA ASN A 225 -6.27 15.81 -35.64
C ASN A 225 -5.12 15.50 -36.59
N GLN A 226 -4.01 15.02 -36.04
CA GLN A 226 -2.89 14.45 -36.80
C GLN A 226 -2.44 13.15 -36.12
N SER A 227 -3.11 12.02 -36.39
CA SER A 227 -2.83 10.68 -35.84
C SER A 227 -2.88 10.50 -34.30
N LYS A 228 -2.76 11.58 -33.53
CA LYS A 228 -2.97 11.72 -32.09
C LYS A 228 -3.74 13.04 -31.84
N VAL A 229 -4.64 13.05 -30.87
CA VAL A 229 -5.42 14.23 -30.50
C VAL A 229 -4.48 15.26 -29.85
N GLN A 230 -4.37 16.45 -30.43
CA GLN A 230 -3.61 17.56 -29.85
C GLN A 230 -4.55 18.72 -29.50
N LEU A 231 -4.32 19.34 -28.33
CA LEU A 231 -5.06 20.52 -27.87
C LEU A 231 -4.17 21.75 -28.01
N GLU A 232 -4.62 22.70 -28.81
CA GLU A 232 -3.96 23.98 -29.03
C GLU A 232 -4.72 25.10 -28.30
N PRO A 233 -4.10 25.85 -27.37
CA PRO A 233 -4.77 26.95 -26.70
C PRO A 233 -5.02 28.11 -27.66
N VAL A 234 -6.24 28.65 -27.62
CA VAL A 234 -6.67 29.79 -28.43
C VAL A 234 -7.36 30.84 -27.54
N GLU A 235 -7.51 32.06 -28.05
CA GLU A 235 -8.18 33.14 -27.33
C GLU A 235 -9.63 32.74 -26.96
N VAL A 236 -10.05 33.02 -25.72
CA VAL A 236 -11.42 32.73 -25.23
C VAL A 236 -12.39 33.76 -25.83
N SER A 237 -12.70 33.57 -27.10
CA SER A 237 -13.54 34.48 -27.87
C SER A 237 -14.29 33.72 -28.95
N THR A 238 -15.47 34.24 -29.30
CA THR A 238 -16.22 33.79 -30.48
C THR A 238 -15.41 33.92 -31.77
N SER A 239 -14.50 34.91 -31.83
CA SER A 239 -13.61 35.11 -32.96
C SER A 239 -12.67 33.94 -33.18
N SER A 240 -12.41 33.07 -32.19
CA SER A 240 -11.51 31.91 -32.29
C SER A 240 -12.15 30.68 -32.92
N LEU A 241 -13.48 30.55 -32.86
CA LEU A 241 -14.21 29.38 -33.35
C LEU A 241 -14.10 29.24 -34.86
N ASP A 242 -14.04 27.99 -35.33
CA ASP A 242 -13.97 27.62 -36.74
C ASP A 242 -14.74 26.30 -36.96
N PRO A 243 -15.77 26.25 -37.82
CA PRO A 243 -16.60 25.05 -38.01
C PRO A 243 -15.85 23.80 -38.46
N THR A 244 -14.64 23.95 -39.00
CA THR A 244 -13.79 22.82 -39.43
C THR A 244 -13.13 22.08 -38.27
N PHE A 245 -13.05 22.69 -37.09
CA PHE A 245 -12.45 22.12 -35.90
C PHE A 245 -13.47 21.91 -34.77
N SER A 246 -13.12 21.04 -33.83
CA SER A 246 -13.81 20.97 -32.53
C SER A 246 -13.03 21.77 -31.49
N PHE A 247 -13.74 22.38 -30.56
CA PHE A 247 -13.17 23.23 -29.52
C PHE A 247 -13.62 22.77 -28.15
N VAL A 248 -12.75 22.92 -27.15
CA VAL A 248 -13.03 22.66 -25.74
C VAL A 248 -12.91 23.96 -24.97
N LEU A 249 -14.02 24.46 -24.42
CA LEU A 249 -14.04 25.58 -23.49
C LEU A 249 -14.03 25.03 -22.06
N ASP A 250 -12.89 25.20 -21.40
CA ASP A 250 -12.72 24.95 -19.97
C ASP A 250 -13.18 26.19 -19.19
N ALA A 251 -14.29 26.08 -18.48
CA ALA A 251 -14.82 27.10 -17.58
C ALA A 251 -14.70 26.67 -16.11
N GLY A 252 -13.67 25.86 -15.79
CA GLY A 252 -13.38 25.36 -14.46
C GLY A 252 -14.22 24.14 -14.08
N LEU A 253 -15.28 24.35 -13.30
CA LEU A 253 -16.17 23.26 -12.88
C LEU A 253 -17.10 22.76 -14.00
N LYS A 254 -17.04 23.40 -15.17
CA LYS A 254 -17.82 23.05 -16.36
C LYS A 254 -16.91 23.07 -17.58
N MET A 255 -17.05 22.05 -18.42
CA MET A 255 -16.44 22.01 -19.74
C MET A 255 -17.52 22.01 -20.81
N PHE A 256 -17.30 22.76 -21.89
CA PHE A 256 -18.13 22.74 -23.07
C PHE A 256 -17.32 22.23 -24.25
N ILE A 257 -17.92 21.38 -25.08
CA ILE A 257 -17.34 20.94 -26.34
C ILE A 257 -18.19 21.53 -27.45
N TRP A 258 -17.56 22.29 -28.34
CA TRP A 258 -18.18 22.88 -29.52
C TRP A 258 -17.68 22.15 -30.76
N SER A 259 -18.60 21.62 -31.58
CA SER A 259 -18.28 20.84 -32.79
C SER A 259 -19.15 21.34 -33.95
N GLY A 260 -18.79 22.53 -34.44
CA GLY A 260 -19.57 23.26 -35.44
C GLY A 260 -20.82 23.91 -34.86
N ALA A 261 -21.44 24.81 -35.64
CA ALA A 261 -22.66 25.51 -35.23
C ALA A 261 -23.88 24.59 -35.36
N ARG A 262 -24.25 23.89 -34.29
CA ARG A 262 -25.43 23.02 -34.24
C ARG A 262 -26.69 23.76 -33.79
N GLY A 263 -26.52 24.96 -33.23
CA GLY A 263 -27.61 25.88 -32.90
C GLY A 263 -28.33 25.59 -31.58
N ASP A 264 -27.90 24.57 -30.85
CA ASP A 264 -28.40 24.13 -29.55
C ASP A 264 -27.46 24.49 -28.38
N GLU A 265 -26.47 25.36 -28.61
CA GLU A 265 -25.47 25.71 -27.62
C GLU A 265 -26.08 26.56 -26.47
N PRO A 266 -25.74 26.26 -25.20
CA PRO A 266 -26.34 26.92 -24.05
C PRO A 266 -25.96 28.41 -23.96
N ALA A 267 -26.85 29.25 -23.46
CA ALA A 267 -26.59 30.69 -23.30
C ALA A 267 -25.34 31.00 -22.45
N GLU A 268 -25.02 30.12 -21.50
CA GLU A 268 -23.82 30.24 -20.66
C GLU A 268 -22.53 30.12 -21.47
N PHE A 269 -22.48 29.25 -22.48
CA PHE A 269 -21.33 29.10 -23.37
C PHE A 269 -21.03 30.40 -24.11
N TRP A 270 -22.05 30.99 -24.74
CA TRP A 270 -21.92 32.27 -25.45
C TRP A 270 -21.53 33.41 -24.52
N ARG A 271 -22.08 33.46 -23.30
CA ARG A 271 -21.72 34.46 -22.31
C ARG A 271 -20.23 34.41 -21.95
N ILE A 272 -19.65 33.22 -21.85
CA ILE A 272 -18.23 33.02 -21.52
C ILE A 272 -17.32 33.45 -22.67
N LEU A 273 -17.73 33.24 -23.93
CA LEU A 273 -16.99 33.64 -25.13
C LEU A 273 -17.16 35.12 -25.53
N GLY A 274 -17.80 35.94 -24.68
CA GLY A 274 -18.01 37.37 -24.92
C GLY A 274 -19.32 37.73 -25.66
N GLY A 275 -20.22 36.77 -25.87
CA GLY A 275 -21.53 36.96 -26.49
C GLY A 275 -21.82 35.93 -27.59
N ARG A 276 -23.05 35.93 -28.11
CA ARG A 276 -23.37 35.17 -29.33
C ARG A 276 -23.00 36.04 -30.53
N PRO A 277 -22.25 35.52 -31.53
CA PRO A 277 -21.91 36.31 -32.71
C PRO A 277 -23.20 36.65 -33.47
N THR A 278 -23.26 37.87 -34.02
CA THR A 278 -24.36 38.34 -34.87
C THR A 278 -24.30 37.73 -36.28
N ASP A 279 -23.09 37.44 -36.75
CA ASP A 279 -22.81 36.84 -38.05
C ASP A 279 -22.52 35.34 -37.91
N GLU A 280 -22.68 34.59 -39.01
CA GLU A 280 -22.34 33.16 -39.03
C GLU A 280 -20.83 32.94 -38.85
N ILE A 281 -20.45 31.93 -38.06
CA ILE A 281 -19.05 31.56 -37.85
C ILE A 281 -18.54 30.88 -39.13
N MET A 282 -17.61 31.53 -39.83
CA MET A 282 -17.06 31.04 -41.09
C MET A 282 -15.74 30.27 -40.90
N GLU A 283 -15.43 29.40 -41.87
CA GLU A 283 -14.13 28.75 -42.00
C GLU A 283 -13.01 29.79 -42.19
N LYS A 284 -11.91 29.63 -41.45
CA LYS A 284 -10.75 30.53 -41.53
C LYS A 284 -9.66 29.94 -42.42
N PRO A 285 -8.81 30.78 -43.04
CA PRO A 285 -7.65 30.31 -43.80
C PRO A 285 -6.69 29.50 -42.90
N GLU A 286 -6.17 28.41 -43.47
CA GLU A 286 -5.32 27.42 -42.79
C GLU A 286 -4.08 28.09 -42.16
N TYR A 287 -3.95 27.98 -40.84
CA TYR A 287 -2.84 28.53 -40.07
C TYR A 287 -1.66 27.54 -40.11
N ASN A 288 -0.57 27.90 -40.78
CA ASN A 288 0.52 26.98 -41.12
C ASN A 288 1.80 27.19 -40.28
N GLU A 289 1.70 27.88 -39.14
CA GLU A 289 2.85 28.04 -38.24
C GLU A 289 2.99 26.79 -37.35
N PRO A 290 4.19 26.18 -37.28
CA PRO A 290 4.42 25.04 -36.41
C PRO A 290 4.22 25.44 -34.94
N PRO A 291 3.68 24.56 -34.09
CA PRO A 291 3.48 24.88 -32.68
C PRO A 291 4.82 25.20 -32.01
N PRO A 292 4.87 26.23 -31.14
CA PRO A 292 6.10 26.60 -30.45
C PRO A 292 6.59 25.46 -29.57
N VAL A 293 7.89 25.15 -29.66
CA VAL A 293 8.53 24.10 -28.87
C VAL A 293 8.76 24.60 -27.44
N PRO A 294 8.35 23.86 -26.39
CA PRO A 294 8.59 24.26 -25.01
C PRO A 294 10.08 24.38 -24.68
N ILE A 295 10.46 25.43 -23.96
CA ILE A 295 11.83 25.67 -23.50
C ILE A 295 11.88 25.58 -21.97
N LEU A 296 12.76 24.74 -21.44
CA LEU A 296 12.98 24.60 -20.01
C LEU A 296 14.24 25.38 -19.60
N TYR A 297 14.09 26.28 -18.64
CA TYR A 297 15.19 27.04 -18.04
C TYR A 297 15.40 26.63 -16.59
N GLN A 298 16.64 26.60 -16.13
CA GLN A 298 16.98 26.46 -14.71
C GLN A 298 17.34 27.83 -14.15
N VAL A 299 16.78 28.18 -13.00
CA VAL A 299 17.13 29.43 -12.31
C VAL A 299 18.31 29.16 -11.38
N ALA A 300 19.45 29.81 -11.65
CA ALA A 300 20.68 29.63 -10.91
C ALA A 300 21.26 30.97 -10.42
N LEU A 301 22.13 30.91 -9.42
CA LEU A 301 22.94 32.03 -8.96
C LEU A 301 24.40 31.72 -9.30
N GLY A 302 24.87 32.20 -10.45
CA GLY A 302 26.26 32.06 -10.89
C GLY A 302 27.05 33.32 -10.58
N LEU A 303 28.26 33.19 -10.02
CA LEU A 303 29.23 34.29 -9.79
C LEU A 303 28.66 35.54 -9.07
N GLY A 304 27.59 35.39 -8.28
CA GLY A 304 26.95 36.49 -7.54
C GLY A 304 25.82 37.22 -8.27
N TYR A 305 25.42 36.78 -9.46
CA TYR A 305 24.27 37.30 -10.21
C TYR A 305 23.31 36.17 -10.61
N LEU A 306 22.11 36.56 -11.02
CA LEU A 306 21.04 35.63 -11.38
C LEU A 306 21.22 35.19 -12.84
N GLU A 307 21.23 33.89 -13.07
CA GLU A 307 21.41 33.28 -14.38
C GLU A 307 20.19 32.41 -14.73
N LEU A 308 19.89 32.32 -16.03
CA LEU A 308 18.77 31.55 -16.57
C LEU A 308 19.27 30.59 -17.68
N PRO A 309 20.16 29.63 -17.35
CA PRO A 309 20.63 28.63 -18.32
C PRO A 309 19.46 27.80 -18.86
N GLN A 310 19.46 27.58 -20.18
CA GLN A 310 18.54 26.67 -20.83
C GLN A 310 18.99 25.22 -20.59
N VAL A 311 18.06 24.38 -20.15
CA VAL A 311 18.28 22.94 -19.96
C VAL A 311 18.24 22.26 -21.33
N ASP A 312 19.23 21.42 -21.62
CA ASP A 312 19.27 20.70 -22.89
C ASP A 312 18.13 19.67 -22.97
N THR A 313 17.36 19.71 -24.04
CA THR A 313 16.23 18.80 -24.26
C THR A 313 16.49 18.04 -25.56
N ASN A 314 16.71 16.71 -25.46
CA ASN A 314 16.94 15.83 -26.60
C ASN A 314 15.72 15.81 -27.56
N GLY A 315 15.66 16.78 -28.48
CA GLY A 315 14.60 16.92 -29.47
C GLY A 315 13.25 17.42 -28.93
N GLY A 316 13.25 18.29 -27.91
CA GLY A 316 12.03 18.92 -27.36
C GLY A 316 11.16 18.01 -26.50
N LYS A 317 11.69 16.86 -26.08
CA LYS A 317 11.01 15.91 -25.18
C LYS A 317 11.41 16.16 -23.73
N LEU A 318 10.44 16.55 -22.91
CA LEU A 318 10.64 16.79 -21.48
C LEU A 318 10.43 15.51 -20.67
N SER A 319 11.32 15.24 -19.71
CA SER A 319 11.26 14.08 -18.81
C SER A 319 11.28 14.54 -17.35
N THR A 320 10.54 13.84 -16.48
CA THR A 320 10.48 14.12 -15.02
C THR A 320 11.86 14.13 -14.38
N LYS A 321 12.78 13.32 -14.89
CA LYS A 321 14.18 13.22 -14.41
C LYS A 321 14.98 14.53 -14.57
N MET A 322 14.50 15.47 -15.37
CA MET A 322 15.14 16.78 -15.58
C MET A 322 14.84 17.78 -14.44
N LEU A 323 13.88 17.48 -13.56
CA LEU A 323 13.47 18.37 -12.47
C LEU A 323 14.09 17.93 -11.14
N GLU A 324 15.15 18.60 -10.72
CA GLU A 324 15.83 18.30 -9.46
C GLU A 324 15.24 19.06 -8.26
N ASN A 325 15.14 18.39 -7.11
CA ASN A 325 14.52 18.94 -5.91
C ASN A 325 15.23 20.17 -5.30
N LYS A 326 16.50 20.39 -5.61
CA LYS A 326 17.33 21.51 -5.12
C LYS A 326 17.22 22.77 -6.00
N HIS A 327 16.57 22.68 -7.16
CA HIS A 327 16.54 23.76 -8.14
C HIS A 327 15.14 24.31 -8.40
N VAL A 328 15.08 25.44 -9.11
CA VAL A 328 13.85 26.08 -9.56
C VAL A 328 13.93 26.16 -11.08
N TYR A 329 12.86 25.81 -11.76
CA TYR A 329 12.81 25.78 -13.22
C TYR A 329 11.68 26.64 -13.76
N ILE A 330 11.88 27.23 -14.94
CA ILE A 330 10.87 27.97 -15.68
C ILE A 330 10.66 27.24 -17.00
N LEU A 331 9.46 26.70 -17.21
CA LEU A 331 9.06 26.06 -18.45
C LEU A 331 8.22 27.05 -19.26
N ASP A 332 8.75 27.48 -20.39
CA ASP A 332 8.12 28.40 -21.33
C ASP A 332 7.48 27.62 -22.49
N CYS A 333 6.14 27.67 -22.59
CA CYS A 333 5.36 27.05 -23.65
C CYS A 333 4.73 28.08 -24.61
N HIS A 334 5.29 29.30 -24.69
CA HIS A 334 4.74 30.45 -25.42
C HIS A 334 3.42 31.01 -24.86
N SER A 335 2.34 30.22 -24.89
CA SER A 335 1.01 30.56 -24.37
C SER A 335 0.88 30.38 -22.85
N GLU A 336 1.81 29.65 -22.24
CA GLU A 336 1.79 29.31 -20.82
C GLU A 336 3.23 29.34 -20.30
N ILE A 337 3.43 29.91 -19.12
CA ILE A 337 4.74 29.95 -18.45
C ILE A 337 4.56 29.28 -17.08
N PHE A 338 5.27 28.19 -16.85
CA PHE A 338 5.23 27.47 -15.59
C PHE A 338 6.49 27.72 -14.78
N VAL A 339 6.34 28.12 -13.52
CA VAL A 339 7.45 28.22 -12.56
C VAL A 339 7.37 27.02 -11.62
N TRP A 340 8.29 26.07 -11.77
CA TRP A 340 8.37 24.88 -10.91
C TRP A 340 9.42 25.10 -9.80
N ILE A 341 9.02 24.87 -8.54
CA ILE A 341 9.85 25.11 -7.37
C ILE A 341 10.16 23.80 -6.64
N GLY A 342 11.43 23.40 -6.63
CA GLY A 342 11.90 22.23 -5.88
C GLY A 342 11.84 22.44 -4.36
N ARG A 343 11.49 21.39 -3.61
CA ARG A 343 11.29 21.44 -2.14
C ARG A 343 12.55 21.89 -1.38
N LYS A 344 13.73 21.53 -1.87
CA LYS A 344 15.04 21.84 -1.27
C LYS A 344 15.71 23.08 -1.87
N SER A 345 15.03 23.81 -2.75
CA SER A 345 15.61 24.98 -3.41
C SER A 345 15.82 26.17 -2.47
N ALA A 346 16.83 27.01 -2.74
CA ALA A 346 17.14 28.16 -1.88
C ALA A 346 16.05 29.25 -1.94
N ARG A 347 15.67 29.82 -0.78
CA ARG A 347 14.59 30.82 -0.65
C ARG A 347 14.76 32.02 -1.59
N LEU A 348 16.00 32.50 -1.76
CA LEU A 348 16.33 33.61 -2.64
C LEU A 348 16.03 33.29 -4.12
N VAL A 349 16.38 32.08 -4.57
CA VAL A 349 16.16 31.61 -5.95
C VAL A 349 14.66 31.47 -6.24
N ARG A 350 13.87 30.99 -5.27
CA ARG A 350 12.41 30.90 -5.38
C ARG A 350 11.75 32.26 -5.63
N ALA A 351 12.16 33.27 -4.87
CA ALA A 351 11.64 34.63 -5.02
C ALA A 351 12.09 35.28 -6.33
N ALA A 352 13.33 35.02 -6.76
CA ALA A 352 13.88 35.53 -8.00
C ALA A 352 13.21 34.92 -9.24
N ALA A 353 12.87 33.63 -9.21
CA ALA A 353 12.22 32.94 -10.32
C ALA A 353 10.87 33.55 -10.72
N MET A 354 10.07 34.02 -9.76
CA MET A 354 8.80 34.71 -10.03
C MET A 354 8.98 36.05 -10.73
N LYS A 355 10.05 36.79 -10.42
CA LYS A 355 10.37 38.03 -11.12
C LYS A 355 10.92 37.75 -12.51
N LEU A 356 11.77 36.74 -12.64
CA LEU A 356 12.29 36.30 -13.95
C LEU A 356 11.17 35.84 -14.89
N SER A 357 10.16 35.13 -14.40
CA SER A 357 9.04 34.72 -15.25
C SER A 357 8.23 35.93 -15.76
N GLN A 358 8.12 36.99 -14.96
CA GLN A 358 7.49 38.26 -15.37
C GLN A 358 8.32 39.02 -16.41
N GLU A 359 9.64 39.10 -16.22
CA GLU A 359 10.54 39.71 -17.20
C GLU A 359 10.57 38.91 -18.51
N LEU A 360 10.62 37.57 -18.43
CA LEU A 360 10.54 36.69 -19.60
C LEU A 360 9.22 36.85 -20.38
N TYR A 361 8.13 37.08 -19.65
CA TYR A 361 6.83 37.41 -20.24
C TYR A 361 6.87 38.75 -20.98
N ALA A 362 7.50 39.79 -20.40
CA ALA A 362 7.57 41.12 -20.99
C ALA A 362 8.54 41.23 -22.19
N MET A 363 9.60 40.41 -22.23
CA MET A 363 10.64 40.47 -23.26
C MET A 363 10.24 39.81 -24.59
N ILE A 364 9.27 38.89 -24.59
CA ILE A 364 8.89 38.08 -25.76
C ILE A 364 7.46 38.46 -26.14
N ASP A 365 7.21 38.72 -27.43
CA ASP A 365 5.87 39.01 -27.93
C ASP A 365 4.97 37.77 -27.80
N ARG A 366 3.83 37.93 -27.13
CA ARG A 366 2.97 36.82 -26.69
C ARG A 366 1.49 37.19 -26.77
N PRO A 367 0.60 36.20 -26.93
CA PRO A 367 -0.83 36.42 -26.85
C PRO A 367 -1.27 37.02 -25.50
N GLN A 368 -2.26 37.91 -25.52
CA GLN A 368 -2.76 38.58 -24.32
C GLN A 368 -3.34 37.62 -23.27
N PHE A 369 -3.71 36.41 -23.69
CA PHE A 369 -4.24 35.36 -22.83
C PHE A 369 -3.16 34.50 -22.14
N THR A 370 -1.87 34.79 -22.32
CA THR A 370 -0.79 33.99 -21.72
C THR A 370 -0.86 34.02 -20.18
N VAL A 371 -0.80 32.85 -19.57
CA VAL A 371 -0.92 32.69 -18.11
C VAL A 371 0.41 32.25 -17.48
N GLN A 372 0.77 32.84 -16.34
CA GLN A 372 1.86 32.37 -15.48
C GLN A 372 1.31 31.47 -14.36
N ILE A 373 1.88 30.26 -14.22
CA ILE A 373 1.39 29.24 -13.29
C ILE A 373 2.55 28.79 -12.41
N ARG A 374 2.39 28.96 -11.09
CA ARG A 374 3.34 28.46 -10.11
C ARG A 374 3.02 26.99 -9.77
N ASN A 375 4.03 26.14 -9.78
CA ASN A 375 3.95 24.73 -9.40
C ASN A 375 4.96 24.45 -8.28
N LEU A 376 4.49 23.85 -7.19
CA LEU A 376 5.37 23.35 -6.14
C LEU A 376 5.66 21.87 -6.39
N GLN A 377 6.86 21.41 -6.07
CA GLN A 377 7.22 20.01 -6.21
C GLN A 377 6.29 19.09 -5.37
N GLY A 378 5.61 18.16 -6.05
CA GLY A 378 4.60 17.27 -5.50
C GLY A 378 3.18 17.84 -5.46
N ALA A 379 2.98 19.08 -5.93
CA ALA A 379 1.68 19.73 -6.11
C ALA A 379 1.60 20.37 -7.51
N GLU A 380 2.16 19.69 -8.52
CA GLU A 380 2.15 20.17 -9.89
C GLU A 380 0.75 20.09 -10.51
N SER A 381 0.39 21.12 -11.27
CA SER A 381 -0.84 21.14 -12.05
C SER A 381 -0.82 20.09 -13.15
N GLN A 382 -1.97 19.49 -13.47
CA GLN A 382 -2.11 18.50 -14.56
C GLN A 382 -1.57 19.02 -15.89
N MET A 383 -1.69 20.33 -16.11
CA MET A 383 -1.20 20.98 -17.33
C MET A 383 0.31 21.05 -17.41
N PHE A 384 0.99 21.24 -16.27
CA PHE A 384 2.44 21.12 -16.20
C PHE A 384 2.86 19.68 -16.49
N LYS A 385 2.22 18.70 -15.85
CA LYS A 385 2.52 17.27 -15.99
C LYS A 385 2.37 16.77 -17.42
N ALA A 386 1.32 17.22 -18.12
CA ALA A 386 1.07 16.87 -19.52
C ALA A 386 2.17 17.31 -20.51
N ARG A 387 3.08 18.21 -20.10
CA ARG A 387 4.23 18.61 -20.93
C ARG A 387 5.39 17.63 -20.86
N PHE A 388 5.37 16.69 -19.92
CA PHE A 388 6.43 15.71 -19.70
C PHE A 388 5.98 14.30 -20.10
N ILE A 389 6.91 13.52 -20.61
CA ILE A 389 6.67 12.13 -20.98
C ILE A 389 6.76 11.25 -19.72
N GLY A 390 5.77 10.37 -19.53
CA GLY A 390 5.77 9.41 -18.43
C GLY A 390 5.56 10.05 -17.06
N TRP A 391 4.88 11.20 -17.00
CA TRP A 391 4.43 11.79 -15.74
C TRP A 391 3.19 11.04 -15.23
N ASP A 392 3.41 9.85 -14.67
CA ASP A 392 2.37 9.07 -14.02
C ASP A 392 2.09 9.66 -12.64
N ASP A 393 0.90 10.23 -12.47
CA ASP A 393 0.43 10.62 -11.15
C ASP A 393 0.21 9.38 -10.30
N VAL A 394 1.08 9.18 -9.31
CA VAL A 394 0.66 8.54 -8.08
C VAL A 394 -0.44 9.44 -7.52
N LEU A 395 -1.70 9.10 -7.80
CA LEU A 395 -2.87 9.80 -7.28
C LEU A 395 -2.73 9.90 -5.75
N ALA A 396 -2.29 11.06 -5.27
CA ALA A 396 -2.33 11.42 -3.87
C ALA A 396 -3.79 11.66 -3.52
N VAL A 397 -4.48 10.57 -3.23
CA VAL A 397 -5.81 10.58 -2.67
C VAL A 397 -5.75 11.30 -1.32
N ASP A 398 -6.60 12.30 -1.11
CA ASP A 398 -6.76 12.94 0.19
C ASP A 398 -7.52 11.99 1.14
N TYR A 399 -6.78 11.31 2.01
CA TYR A 399 -7.28 10.26 2.92
C TYR A 399 -7.98 10.80 4.18
N THR A 400 -8.28 12.10 4.27
CA THR A 400 -8.71 12.74 5.53
C THR A 400 -10.21 12.86 5.73
N LEU A 401 -11.02 12.63 4.70
CA LEU A 401 -12.47 12.62 4.85
C LEU A 401 -12.88 11.31 5.53
N SER A 402 -13.76 11.35 6.53
CA SER A 402 -14.24 10.15 7.22
C SER A 402 -15.70 9.87 6.86
N ALA A 403 -16.14 8.62 6.99
CA ALA A 403 -17.55 8.25 6.80
C ALA A 403 -18.50 9.10 7.68
N ASP A 404 -18.04 9.53 8.86
CA ASP A 404 -18.76 10.42 9.77
C ASP A 404 -18.94 11.85 9.23
N TYR A 405 -17.96 12.37 8.49
CA TYR A 405 -18.09 13.66 7.82
C TYR A 405 -19.12 13.58 6.70
N VAL A 406 -19.11 12.53 5.88
CA VAL A 406 -20.12 12.29 4.82
C VAL A 406 -21.52 12.15 5.43
N ALA A 407 -21.64 11.46 6.57
CA ALA A 407 -22.90 11.31 7.30
C ALA A 407 -23.39 12.65 7.88
N LYS A 408 -22.51 13.45 8.49
CA LYS A 408 -22.83 14.79 9.02
C LYS A 408 -23.20 15.78 7.93
N ALA A 409 -22.46 15.80 6.82
CA ALA A 409 -22.74 16.63 5.65
C ALA A 409 -24.08 16.25 5.01
N SER A 410 -24.38 14.95 4.89
CA SER A 410 -25.69 14.46 4.41
C SER A 410 -26.85 14.90 5.29
N LYS A 411 -26.63 14.95 6.61
CA LYS A 411 -27.61 15.41 7.61
C LYS A 411 -27.81 16.93 7.57
N GLN A 412 -26.73 17.71 7.41
CA GLN A 412 -26.77 19.16 7.24
C GLN A 412 -27.43 19.59 5.93
N LEU A 413 -27.32 18.77 4.87
CA LEU A 413 -27.94 19.01 3.57
C LEU A 413 -29.43 18.59 3.50
N GLY A 414 -30.01 18.11 4.61
CA GLY A 414 -31.43 17.78 4.71
C GLY A 414 -31.86 16.54 3.91
N VAL A 415 -30.94 15.63 3.59
CA VAL A 415 -31.24 14.43 2.79
C VAL A 415 -31.80 13.34 3.70
N THR A 416 -33.13 13.19 3.72
CA THR A 416 -33.83 12.17 4.51
C THR A 416 -34.26 10.95 3.69
N ASN A 417 -34.23 11.03 2.36
CA ASN A 417 -34.56 9.92 1.44
C ASN A 417 -33.65 9.90 0.20
N ILE A 418 -32.91 8.79 0.04
CA ILE A 418 -31.85 8.58 -0.97
C ILE A 418 -32.40 8.34 -2.39
N THR A 419 -33.72 8.28 -2.57
CA THR A 419 -34.39 7.88 -3.82
C THR A 419 -34.71 9.03 -4.78
N THR A 420 -34.49 10.29 -4.39
CA THR A 420 -34.79 11.44 -5.26
C THR A 420 -33.56 11.88 -6.05
N LYS A 421 -33.75 12.23 -7.34
CA LYS A 421 -32.67 12.72 -8.22
C LYS A 421 -31.96 13.96 -7.66
N GLU A 422 -32.66 14.81 -6.91
CA GLU A 422 -32.08 15.97 -6.24
C GLU A 422 -31.18 15.60 -5.06
N ALA A 423 -31.53 14.57 -4.29
CA ALA A 423 -30.68 14.06 -3.21
C ALA A 423 -29.40 13.42 -3.76
N GLN A 424 -29.51 12.66 -4.86
CA GLN A 424 -28.35 12.08 -5.56
C GLN A 424 -27.42 13.17 -6.10
N ALA A 425 -27.94 14.21 -6.75
CA ALA A 425 -27.15 15.32 -7.27
C ALA A 425 -26.47 16.15 -6.16
N LYS A 426 -27.06 16.23 -4.96
CA LYS A 426 -26.46 16.90 -3.80
C LYS A 426 -25.37 16.05 -3.14
N LEU A 427 -25.53 14.72 -3.05
CA LEU A 427 -24.51 13.80 -2.55
C LEU A 427 -23.31 13.68 -3.51
N GLN A 428 -23.55 13.67 -4.82
CA GLN A 428 -22.52 13.59 -5.86
C GLN A 428 -21.62 14.84 -5.93
N LYS A 429 -22.06 15.96 -5.36
CA LYS A 429 -21.27 17.19 -5.18
C LYS A 429 -20.31 17.13 -3.99
N VAL A 430 -20.53 16.22 -3.04
CA VAL A 430 -19.76 16.12 -1.77
C VAL A 430 -18.93 14.84 -1.73
N ALA A 431 -19.45 13.73 -2.24
CA ALA A 431 -18.73 12.49 -2.38
C ALA A 431 -18.09 12.42 -3.77
N LYS A 432 -16.77 12.62 -3.85
CA LYS A 432 -16.00 12.10 -5.00
C LYS A 432 -16.28 10.59 -5.08
N VAL A 433 -16.48 10.05 -6.27
CA VAL A 433 -16.74 8.62 -6.47
C VAL A 433 -15.65 8.10 -7.37
N ASP A 434 -14.78 7.25 -6.83
CA ASP A 434 -13.74 6.58 -7.61
C ASP A 434 -14.21 5.17 -7.96
N LEU A 435 -14.58 4.99 -9.23
CA LEU A 435 -15.02 3.71 -9.78
C LEU A 435 -13.99 3.14 -10.76
N SER A 436 -12.79 3.72 -10.83
CA SER A 436 -11.77 3.37 -11.84
C SER A 436 -11.49 1.87 -11.87
N ALA A 437 -11.40 1.22 -10.71
CA ALA A 437 -11.17 -0.21 -10.59
C ALA A 437 -12.24 -1.09 -11.26
N LEU A 438 -13.50 -0.64 -11.36
CA LEU A 438 -14.55 -1.41 -12.07
C LEU A 438 -14.29 -1.47 -13.58
N PHE A 439 -13.56 -0.49 -14.11
CA PHE A 439 -13.31 -0.32 -15.55
C PHE A 439 -11.88 -0.66 -15.96
N THR A 440 -10.99 -0.97 -15.01
CA THR A 440 -9.67 -1.52 -15.33
C THR A 440 -9.82 -2.90 -15.96
N THR A 441 -8.91 -3.22 -16.86
CA THR A 441 -8.80 -4.56 -17.43
C THR A 441 -8.40 -5.55 -16.33
N ARG A 442 -9.01 -6.74 -16.34
CA ARG A 442 -8.63 -7.83 -15.43
C ARG A 442 -7.13 -8.11 -15.59
N GLN A 443 -6.42 -8.21 -14.47
CA GLN A 443 -5.03 -8.67 -14.47
C GLN A 443 -4.98 -10.09 -15.04
N GLN A 444 -4.16 -10.30 -16.07
CA GLN A 444 -4.00 -11.63 -16.64
C GLN A 444 -3.20 -12.51 -15.66
N PRO A 445 -3.59 -13.78 -15.48
CA PRO A 445 -2.79 -14.73 -14.71
C PRO A 445 -1.39 -14.84 -15.30
N ILE A 446 -0.37 -14.93 -14.44
CA ILE A 446 1.01 -15.16 -14.87
C ILE A 446 1.06 -16.52 -15.60
N PRO A 447 1.65 -16.62 -16.81
CA PRO A 447 1.78 -17.89 -17.52
C PRO A 447 2.54 -18.94 -16.71
N ASN A 448 2.17 -20.22 -16.84
CA ASN A 448 2.77 -21.31 -16.04
C ASN A 448 4.30 -21.35 -16.12
N ASN A 449 4.88 -21.14 -17.31
CA ASN A 449 6.35 -21.14 -17.48
C ASN A 449 7.03 -20.02 -16.68
N GLU A 450 6.43 -18.83 -16.63
CA GLU A 450 6.97 -17.71 -15.84
C GLU A 450 6.80 -17.98 -14.34
N GLN A 451 5.71 -18.64 -13.93
CA GLN A 451 5.54 -19.04 -12.54
C GLN A 451 6.59 -20.05 -12.10
N GLU A 452 6.90 -21.05 -12.92
CA GLU A 452 7.96 -22.03 -12.65
C GLU A 452 9.33 -21.33 -12.52
N GLN A 453 9.63 -20.39 -13.42
CA GLN A 453 10.84 -19.58 -13.32
C GLN A 453 10.91 -18.77 -12.01
N TYR A 454 9.82 -18.11 -11.60
CA TYR A 454 9.79 -17.40 -10.32
C TYR A 454 9.96 -18.33 -9.11
N VAL A 455 9.38 -19.53 -9.16
CA VAL A 455 9.58 -20.53 -8.11
C VAL A 455 11.04 -20.94 -8.03
N GLU A 456 11.71 -21.18 -9.17
CA GLU A 456 13.14 -21.50 -9.20
C GLU A 456 13.98 -20.34 -8.65
N GLU A 457 13.82 -19.13 -9.18
CA GLU A 457 14.58 -17.94 -8.77
C GLU A 457 14.41 -17.63 -7.27
N TRP A 458 13.18 -17.60 -6.76
CA TRP A 458 12.96 -17.29 -5.35
C TRP A 458 13.47 -18.37 -4.40
N ASN A 459 13.47 -19.64 -4.82
CA ASN A 459 14.08 -20.71 -4.03
C ASN A 459 15.62 -20.71 -4.17
N GLU A 460 16.19 -20.22 -5.27
CA GLU A 460 17.63 -20.00 -5.39
C GLU A 460 18.13 -18.85 -4.50
N ASP A 461 17.30 -17.83 -4.30
CA ASP A 461 17.58 -16.72 -3.39
C ASP A 461 17.43 -17.11 -1.91
N LEU A 462 16.62 -18.12 -1.61
CA LEU A 462 16.39 -18.59 -0.24
C LEU A 462 17.61 -19.38 0.26
N ASP A 463 18.35 -18.77 1.18
CA ASP A 463 19.52 -19.38 1.81
C ASP A 463 19.14 -20.29 2.99
N GLY A 464 18.10 -19.93 3.75
CA GLY A 464 17.60 -20.76 4.85
C GLY A 464 16.21 -20.36 5.32
N MET A 465 15.45 -21.33 5.84
CA MET A 465 14.12 -21.12 6.41
C MET A 465 13.97 -21.88 7.72
N GLU A 466 13.75 -21.16 8.82
CA GLU A 466 13.44 -21.74 10.12
C GLU A 466 11.96 -21.55 10.47
N CYS A 467 11.31 -22.63 10.91
CA CYS A 467 9.87 -22.70 11.09
C CYS A 467 9.51 -22.87 12.57
N PHE A 468 8.57 -22.08 13.06
CA PHE A 468 8.07 -22.12 14.43
C PHE A 468 6.55 -22.17 14.47
N VAL A 469 5.99 -22.79 15.51
CA VAL A 469 4.56 -22.85 15.78
C VAL A 469 4.27 -22.47 17.22
N LEU A 470 3.16 -21.78 17.44
CA LEU A 470 2.73 -21.39 18.78
C LEU A 470 2.15 -22.59 19.53
N GLU A 471 2.89 -23.12 20.50
CA GLU A 471 2.40 -24.14 21.43
C GLU A 471 2.19 -23.52 22.82
N GLY A 472 0.93 -23.50 23.27
CA GLY A 472 0.55 -22.92 24.57
C GLY A 472 0.77 -21.41 24.64
N ARG A 473 1.94 -20.97 25.15
CA ARG A 473 2.30 -19.53 25.29
C ARG A 473 3.68 -19.20 24.69
N LYS A 474 4.28 -20.12 23.95
CA LYS A 474 5.63 -19.96 23.40
C LYS A 474 5.69 -20.52 21.98
N PHE A 475 6.52 -19.91 21.16
CA PHE A 475 6.87 -20.48 19.86
C PHE A 475 7.91 -21.57 20.06
N VAL A 476 7.65 -22.73 19.47
CA VAL A 476 8.56 -23.88 19.44
C VAL A 476 8.87 -24.21 17.99
N ARG A 477 10.03 -24.82 17.75
CA ARG A 477 10.44 -25.23 16.40
C ARG A 477 9.46 -26.26 15.84
N LEU A 478 9.04 -26.06 14.59
CA LEU A 478 8.18 -27.01 13.88
C LEU A 478 9.05 -28.18 13.39
N PRO A 479 8.63 -29.44 13.59
CA PRO A 479 9.33 -30.60 13.04
C PRO A 479 9.43 -30.52 11.51
N GLU A 480 10.53 -31.01 10.94
CA GLU A 480 10.80 -30.89 9.50
C GLU A 480 9.77 -31.66 8.65
N GLU A 481 9.21 -32.73 9.19
CA GLU A 481 8.19 -33.56 8.54
C GLU A 481 6.83 -32.85 8.44
N GLU A 482 6.60 -31.84 9.29
CA GLU A 482 5.34 -31.09 9.34
C GLU A 482 5.42 -29.77 8.55
N ILE A 483 6.56 -29.45 7.93
CA ILE A 483 6.70 -28.25 7.10
C ILE A 483 5.78 -28.38 5.88
N GLY A 484 4.92 -27.38 5.69
CA GLY A 484 3.85 -27.40 4.69
C GLY A 484 2.49 -27.79 5.23
N HIS A 485 2.40 -28.26 6.48
CA HIS A 485 1.15 -28.56 7.18
C HIS A 485 0.75 -27.44 8.14
N PHE A 486 -0.33 -26.75 7.80
CA PHE A 486 -0.91 -25.65 8.55
C PHE A 486 -2.22 -26.07 9.19
N HIS A 487 -2.53 -25.53 10.37
CA HIS A 487 -3.78 -25.76 11.08
C HIS A 487 -4.53 -24.44 11.26
N THR A 488 -5.84 -24.42 10.96
CA THR A 488 -6.65 -23.19 11.03
C THR A 488 -6.66 -22.57 12.43
N GLY A 489 -6.47 -23.36 13.49
CA GLY A 489 -6.49 -22.91 14.87
C GLY A 489 -5.15 -22.38 15.44
N ASP A 490 -4.08 -22.41 14.66
CA ASP A 490 -2.71 -22.10 15.13
C ASP A 490 -2.05 -20.91 14.42
N CYS A 491 -0.96 -20.45 15.01
CA CYS A 491 -0.10 -19.39 14.46
C CYS A 491 1.29 -19.96 14.22
N TYR A 492 1.87 -19.61 13.08
CA TYR A 492 3.18 -20.07 12.63
C TYR A 492 4.08 -18.88 12.30
N VAL A 493 5.39 -19.06 12.44
CA VAL A 493 6.41 -18.05 12.15
C VAL A 493 7.50 -18.69 11.32
N PHE A 494 7.83 -18.07 10.19
CA PHE A 494 8.88 -18.53 9.28
C PHE A 494 9.93 -17.43 9.18
N LEU A 495 11.16 -17.72 9.59
CA LEU A 495 12.30 -16.83 9.40
C LEU A 495 13.04 -17.28 8.13
N CYS A 496 12.90 -16.50 7.05
CA CYS A 496 13.54 -16.74 5.77
C CYS A 496 14.74 -15.80 5.61
N ARG A 497 15.92 -16.34 5.33
CA ARG A 497 17.11 -15.58 4.93
C ARG A 497 17.23 -15.63 3.41
N TYR A 498 17.21 -14.47 2.78
CA TYR A 498 17.41 -14.33 1.34
C TYR A 498 18.77 -13.69 1.04
N TRP A 499 19.42 -14.21 0.01
CA TRP A 499 20.63 -13.60 -0.54
C TRP A 499 20.28 -12.37 -1.38
N VAL A 500 21.04 -11.28 -1.23
CA VAL A 500 20.86 -10.05 -2.01
C VAL A 500 22.11 -9.78 -2.85
N PRO A 501 22.00 -9.77 -4.19
CA PRO A 501 23.12 -9.37 -5.03
C PRO A 501 23.46 -7.90 -4.81
N VAL A 502 24.72 -7.60 -4.49
CA VAL A 502 25.23 -6.23 -4.46
C VAL A 502 25.40 -5.76 -5.90
N GLU A 503 24.63 -4.75 -6.32
CA GLU A 503 24.80 -4.11 -7.64
C GLU A 503 26.16 -3.39 -7.66
N GLN A 504 27.07 -3.85 -8.53
CA GLN A 504 28.30 -3.12 -8.78
C GLN A 504 27.98 -1.84 -9.56
N PRO A 505 28.57 -0.68 -9.20
CA PRO A 505 28.46 0.50 -10.04
C PRO A 505 29.08 0.19 -11.41
N GLU A 506 28.29 0.35 -12.48
CA GLU A 506 28.77 0.23 -13.85
C GLU A 506 29.86 1.28 -14.12
N GLY A 507 31.14 0.90 -14.01
CA GLY A 507 32.23 1.85 -14.28
C GLY A 507 33.67 1.45 -13.97
N GLU A 508 33.94 0.36 -13.26
CA GLU A 508 35.33 -0.06 -12.99
C GLU A 508 35.63 -1.38 -13.71
N GLU A 509 36.16 -1.25 -14.94
CA GLU A 509 36.84 -2.35 -15.63
C GLU A 509 38.19 -2.62 -14.96
N ASP A 510 38.42 -3.90 -14.72
CA ASP A 510 39.72 -4.58 -14.57
C ASP A 510 40.69 -4.05 -13.49
N ASP A 511 40.53 -4.57 -12.27
CA ASP A 511 41.68 -4.95 -11.45
C ASP A 511 41.50 -6.40 -10.94
N ASP A 512 42.43 -7.27 -11.35
CA ASP A 512 42.54 -8.70 -11.05
C ASP A 512 42.90 -8.99 -9.57
N GLU A 513 42.24 -8.35 -8.61
CA GLU A 513 42.26 -8.79 -7.21
C GLU A 513 40.89 -9.36 -6.80
N PRO A 514 40.83 -10.59 -6.25
CA PRO A 514 39.60 -11.11 -5.66
C PRO A 514 39.29 -10.29 -4.40
N VAL A 515 38.61 -9.17 -4.58
CA VAL A 515 37.96 -8.46 -3.47
C VAL A 515 36.90 -9.42 -2.92
N GLU A 516 37.02 -9.82 -1.65
CA GLU A 516 35.97 -10.55 -0.96
C GLU A 516 34.71 -9.69 -1.00
N GLN A 517 33.80 -9.97 -1.93
CA GLN A 517 32.50 -9.32 -1.98
C GLN A 517 31.73 -9.75 -0.75
N GLU A 518 31.47 -8.82 0.17
CA GLU A 518 30.61 -9.09 1.32
C GLU A 518 29.22 -9.50 0.80
N GLU A 519 28.84 -10.75 1.04
CA GLU A 519 27.52 -11.28 0.70
C GLU A 519 26.47 -10.55 1.54
N ASP A 520 25.66 -9.67 0.92
CA ASP A 520 24.54 -9.03 1.61
C ASP A 520 23.32 -9.97 1.66
N PHE A 521 22.51 -9.82 2.69
CA PHE A 521 21.35 -10.67 2.92
C PHE A 521 20.19 -9.88 3.54
N GLN A 522 18.97 -10.33 3.25
CA GLN A 522 17.75 -9.80 3.84
C GLN A 522 17.04 -10.93 4.60
N CYS A 523 16.60 -10.65 5.83
CA CYS A 523 15.80 -11.59 6.61
C CYS A 523 14.33 -11.16 6.57
N VAL A 524 13.43 -12.04 6.15
CA VAL A 524 11.99 -11.80 6.16
C VAL A 524 11.33 -12.79 7.11
N VAL A 525 10.56 -12.28 8.05
CA VAL A 525 9.75 -13.08 8.98
C VAL A 525 8.31 -13.07 8.52
N TYR A 526 7.83 -14.23 8.06
CA TYR A 526 6.42 -14.44 7.76
C TYR A 526 5.69 -14.96 8.99
N PHE A 527 4.82 -14.15 9.56
CA PHE A 527 3.87 -14.58 10.58
C PHE A 527 2.58 -15.02 9.90
N TRP A 528 2.25 -16.30 9.96
CA TRP A 528 1.01 -16.86 9.40
C TRP A 528 -0.01 -17.10 10.51
N GLN A 529 -1.22 -16.57 10.33
CA GLN A 529 -2.34 -16.73 11.27
C GLN A 529 -3.47 -17.53 10.64
N GLY A 530 -3.80 -18.69 11.22
CA GLY A 530 -4.96 -19.48 10.82
C GLY A 530 -6.29 -18.76 11.11
N ARG A 531 -7.33 -19.09 10.34
CA ARG A 531 -8.67 -18.46 10.45
C ARG A 531 -9.30 -18.59 11.83
N ASP A 532 -9.07 -19.71 12.51
CA ASP A 532 -9.60 -20.04 13.84
C ASP A 532 -8.57 -19.78 14.96
N ALA A 533 -7.43 -19.17 14.62
CA ALA A 533 -6.34 -18.96 15.55
C ALA A 533 -6.58 -17.76 16.48
N ASN A 534 -6.17 -17.90 17.74
CA ASN A 534 -6.33 -16.85 18.74
C ASN A 534 -5.52 -15.60 18.38
N GLN A 535 -6.13 -14.41 18.52
CA GLN A 535 -5.48 -13.11 18.32
C GLN A 535 -4.24 -12.88 19.22
N MET A 536 -4.15 -13.59 20.35
CA MET A 536 -2.99 -13.54 21.24
C MET A 536 -1.69 -14.06 20.59
N GLY A 537 -1.77 -14.81 19.49
CA GLY A 537 -0.58 -15.34 18.82
C GLY A 537 0.34 -14.25 18.26
N TRP A 538 -0.26 -13.22 17.65
CA TRP A 538 0.49 -12.06 17.14
C TRP A 538 1.18 -11.29 18.27
N LEU A 539 0.45 -11.00 19.35
CA LEU A 539 1.02 -10.36 20.54
C LEU A 539 2.14 -11.20 21.17
N THR A 540 1.97 -12.52 21.22
CA THR A 540 3.03 -13.40 21.72
C THR A 540 4.27 -13.29 20.86
N PHE A 541 4.15 -13.23 19.54
CA PHE A 541 5.27 -13.07 18.62
C PHE A 541 5.98 -11.71 18.82
N THR A 542 5.22 -10.61 18.81
CA THR A 542 5.78 -9.24 18.92
C THR A 542 6.54 -9.02 20.23
N PHE A 543 6.05 -9.58 21.34
CA PHE A 543 6.71 -9.48 22.64
C PHE A 543 7.80 -10.53 22.88
N SER A 544 7.89 -11.59 22.07
CA SER A 544 8.88 -12.66 22.24
C SER A 544 9.91 -12.71 21.11
N LEU A 545 9.58 -13.37 19.99
CA LEU A 545 10.50 -13.64 18.89
C LEU A 545 10.86 -12.38 18.11
N GLN A 546 9.93 -11.45 17.87
CA GLN A 546 10.19 -10.27 17.05
C GLN A 546 11.37 -9.46 17.61
N LYS A 547 11.35 -9.13 18.90
CA LYS A 547 12.46 -8.41 19.55
C LYS A 547 13.79 -9.14 19.46
N LYS A 548 13.78 -10.49 19.50
CA LYS A 548 15.00 -11.29 19.33
C LYS A 548 15.53 -11.18 17.91
N PHE A 549 14.66 -11.27 16.91
CA PHE A 549 15.06 -11.14 15.52
C PHE A 549 15.53 -9.72 15.20
N GLU A 550 14.86 -8.69 15.73
CA GLU A 550 15.30 -7.28 15.59
C GLU A 550 16.68 -7.06 16.21
N LEU A 551 16.97 -7.69 17.36
CA LEU A 551 18.30 -7.67 17.98
C LEU A 551 19.38 -8.36 17.15
N LEU A 552 19.03 -9.41 16.40
CA LEU A 552 19.98 -10.19 15.60
C LEU A 552 20.24 -9.57 14.23
N PHE A 553 19.20 -9.04 13.59
CA PHE A 553 19.23 -8.65 12.17
C PHE A 553 19.02 -7.15 11.93
N GLY A 554 18.60 -6.38 12.94
CA GLY A 554 18.49 -4.92 12.87
C GLY A 554 17.64 -4.44 11.69
N GLU A 555 18.18 -3.52 10.90
CA GLU A 555 17.53 -2.92 9.72
C GLU A 555 17.36 -3.90 8.54
N LYS A 556 18.01 -5.07 8.58
CA LYS A 556 17.88 -6.11 7.54
C LYS A 556 16.66 -7.01 7.75
N LEU A 557 15.88 -6.79 8.81
CA LEU A 557 14.69 -7.57 9.15
C LEU A 557 13.41 -6.93 8.61
N GLU A 558 12.67 -7.69 7.81
CA GLU A 558 11.30 -7.37 7.42
C GLU A 558 10.33 -8.32 8.13
N VAL A 559 9.20 -7.80 8.63
CA VAL A 559 8.17 -8.63 9.28
C VAL A 559 6.87 -8.50 8.50
N VAL A 560 6.42 -9.62 7.93
CA VAL A 560 5.20 -9.71 7.12
C VAL A 560 4.17 -10.54 7.89
N LYS A 561 3.04 -9.92 8.25
CA LYS A 561 1.91 -10.62 8.84
C LYS A 561 0.94 -11.05 7.74
N THR A 562 0.69 -12.34 7.62
CA THR A 562 -0.26 -12.93 6.68
C THR A 562 -1.37 -13.66 7.44
N GLN A 563 -2.59 -13.55 6.93
CA GLN A 563 -3.70 -14.40 7.36
C GLN A 563 -3.84 -15.58 6.39
N GLN A 564 -4.51 -16.63 6.85
CA GLN A 564 -4.86 -17.77 6.02
C GLN A 564 -5.46 -17.32 4.67
N GLN A 565 -4.92 -17.85 3.57
CA GLN A 565 -5.29 -17.53 2.19
C GLN A 565 -4.99 -16.11 1.71
N GLN A 566 -4.25 -15.30 2.49
CA GLN A 566 -3.71 -13.99 2.10
C GLN A 566 -2.17 -14.01 2.04
N GLU A 567 -1.59 -15.17 1.73
CA GLU A 567 -0.14 -15.35 1.63
C GLU A 567 0.42 -14.74 0.35
N ALA A 568 1.63 -14.18 0.44
CA ALA A 568 2.35 -13.66 -0.72
C ALA A 568 2.83 -14.80 -1.64
N PRO A 569 2.85 -14.61 -2.98
CA PRO A 569 3.35 -15.60 -3.93
C PRO A 569 4.78 -16.10 -3.62
N ARG A 570 5.66 -15.18 -3.19
CA ARG A 570 7.05 -15.51 -2.80
C ARG A 570 7.11 -16.51 -1.65
N PHE A 571 6.24 -16.33 -0.65
CA PHE A 571 6.17 -17.26 0.48
C PHE A 571 5.63 -18.63 0.07
N LEU A 572 4.58 -18.67 -0.77
CA LEU A 572 4.00 -19.92 -1.26
C LEU A 572 4.98 -20.74 -2.13
N ALA A 573 5.85 -20.08 -2.89
CA ALA A 573 6.85 -20.73 -3.73
C ALA A 573 7.80 -21.65 -2.95
N HIS A 574 8.08 -21.36 -1.67
CA HIS A 574 8.98 -22.17 -0.84
C HIS A 574 8.41 -23.53 -0.46
N PHE A 575 7.09 -23.71 -0.56
CA PHE A 575 6.43 -24.97 -0.28
C PHE A 575 6.25 -25.84 -1.53
N LYS A 576 6.64 -25.35 -2.72
CA LYS A 576 6.61 -26.12 -3.99
C LYS A 576 5.28 -26.84 -4.24
N GLY A 577 4.17 -26.17 -3.94
CA GLY A 577 2.82 -26.72 -4.09
C GLY A 577 2.32 -27.61 -2.93
N LYS A 578 3.11 -27.81 -1.87
CA LYS A 578 2.79 -28.56 -0.65
C LYS A 578 2.31 -27.65 0.49
N PHE A 579 1.33 -26.79 0.19
CA PHE A 579 0.73 -25.88 1.17
C PHE A 579 -0.64 -26.40 1.61
N ILE A 580 -0.68 -27.13 2.72
CA ILE A 580 -1.85 -27.90 3.18
C ILE A 580 -2.43 -27.25 4.44
N ILE A 581 -3.72 -26.93 4.43
CA ILE A 581 -4.42 -26.31 5.55
C ILE A 581 -5.46 -27.30 6.10
N HIS A 582 -5.20 -27.80 7.30
CA HIS A 582 -6.08 -28.65 8.10
C HIS A 582 -7.01 -27.79 8.98
N LYS A 583 -8.24 -28.27 9.19
CA LYS A 583 -9.18 -27.67 10.14
C LYS A 583 -8.85 -28.08 11.58
N GLY A 584 -8.96 -27.14 12.51
CA GLY A 584 -8.77 -27.36 13.95
C GLY A 584 -7.38 -26.95 14.44
N LYS A 585 -7.01 -27.38 15.66
CA LYS A 585 -5.70 -27.11 16.25
C LYS A 585 -4.78 -28.33 16.18
N ARG A 586 -3.50 -28.04 15.99
CA ARG A 586 -2.41 -29.00 16.01
C ARG A 586 -2.28 -29.64 17.39
N LYS A 587 -2.12 -30.98 17.40
CA LYS A 587 -1.99 -31.80 18.63
C LYS A 587 -3.17 -31.68 19.61
N GLU A 588 -4.32 -31.17 19.19
CA GLU A 588 -5.52 -31.17 20.03
C GLU A 588 -6.00 -32.63 20.24
N PRO A 589 -6.32 -33.05 21.48
CA PRO A 589 -6.80 -34.39 21.72
C PRO A 589 -8.15 -34.59 21.02
N VAL A 590 -8.11 -35.26 19.87
CA VAL A 590 -9.29 -35.57 19.07
C VAL A 590 -10.17 -36.55 19.82
N LYS A 591 -11.46 -36.24 19.97
CA LYS A 591 -12.41 -37.17 20.56
C LYS A 591 -12.47 -38.45 19.71
N PRO A 592 -12.68 -39.64 20.31
CA PRO A 592 -12.76 -40.90 19.56
C PRO A 592 -13.77 -40.85 18.38
N GLU A 593 -14.87 -40.14 18.57
CA GLU A 593 -15.93 -39.93 17.56
C GLU A 593 -15.51 -39.05 16.38
N GLU A 594 -14.50 -38.19 16.55
CA GLU A 594 -13.97 -37.31 15.50
C GLU A 594 -12.76 -37.93 14.80
N LYS A 595 -12.04 -38.83 15.46
CA LYS A 595 -10.89 -39.54 14.88
C LYS A 595 -11.28 -40.45 13.71
N ASN A 596 -12.52 -40.96 13.72
CA ASN A 596 -13.07 -41.85 12.69
C ASN A 596 -13.87 -41.11 11.60
N LYS A 597 -13.87 -39.76 11.58
CA LYS A 597 -14.56 -39.02 10.52
C LYS A 597 -13.69 -38.89 9.27
N PRO A 598 -14.27 -39.04 8.07
CA PRO A 598 -13.58 -38.73 6.83
C PRO A 598 -13.09 -37.27 6.82
N GLN A 599 -11.98 -37.03 6.13
CA GLN A 599 -11.46 -35.69 5.89
C GLN A 599 -11.42 -35.45 4.38
N PHE A 600 -11.89 -34.28 3.96
CA PHE A 600 -12.00 -33.95 2.54
C PHE A 600 -11.20 -32.69 2.24
N TYR A 601 -10.35 -32.74 1.21
CA TYR A 601 -9.43 -31.68 0.83
C TYR A 601 -9.70 -31.27 -0.61
N HIS A 602 -9.73 -29.96 -0.84
CA HIS A 602 -9.89 -29.38 -2.17
C HIS A 602 -8.59 -28.74 -2.63
N ILE A 603 -8.08 -29.21 -3.76
CA ILE A 603 -6.88 -28.69 -4.43
C ILE A 603 -7.35 -27.70 -5.49
N ARG A 604 -7.18 -26.41 -5.23
CA ARG A 604 -7.50 -25.35 -6.18
C ARG A 604 -6.22 -24.77 -6.75
N SER A 605 -6.09 -24.84 -8.08
CA SER A 605 -4.89 -24.45 -8.82
C SER A 605 -5.14 -23.30 -9.80
N SER A 606 -6.26 -22.58 -9.68
CA SER A 606 -6.69 -21.55 -10.64
C SER A 606 -5.73 -20.37 -10.82
N GLY A 607 -4.78 -20.16 -9.91
CA GLY A 607 -3.70 -19.17 -10.04
C GLY A 607 -2.33 -19.78 -10.32
N GLY A 608 -2.26 -21.07 -10.68
CA GLY A 608 -1.04 -21.83 -10.88
C GLY A 608 -0.35 -22.23 -9.57
N ILE A 609 0.95 -22.58 -9.64
CA ILE A 609 1.71 -23.10 -8.48
C ILE A 609 1.89 -22.04 -7.38
N LEU A 610 1.95 -20.76 -7.76
CA LEU A 610 2.14 -19.64 -6.83
C LEU A 610 0.89 -19.26 -6.03
N ALA A 611 -0.26 -19.84 -6.36
CA ALA A 611 -1.52 -19.67 -5.64
C ALA A 611 -2.10 -21.00 -5.15
N LYS A 612 -1.42 -22.12 -5.40
CA LYS A 612 -1.92 -23.46 -5.12
C LYS A 612 -1.99 -23.70 -3.61
N ARG A 613 -3.16 -24.11 -3.13
CA ARG A 613 -3.40 -24.49 -1.74
C ARG A 613 -4.24 -25.76 -1.70
N VAL A 614 -4.04 -26.55 -0.65
CA VAL A 614 -4.79 -27.78 -0.38
C VAL A 614 -5.55 -27.55 0.91
N ILE A 615 -6.85 -27.27 0.82
CA ILE A 615 -7.64 -26.84 1.98
C ILE A 615 -8.62 -27.92 2.38
N GLN A 616 -8.61 -28.27 3.67
CA GLN A 616 -9.64 -29.14 4.24
C GLN A 616 -11.00 -28.44 4.24
N ILE A 617 -11.96 -29.05 3.57
CA ILE A 617 -13.35 -28.58 3.44
C ILE A 617 -14.32 -29.54 4.14
N GLU A 618 -15.60 -29.20 4.16
CA GLU A 618 -16.63 -30.09 4.69
C GLU A 618 -16.81 -31.30 3.77
N THR A 619 -16.96 -32.48 4.38
CA THR A 619 -17.19 -33.76 3.69
C THR A 619 -18.61 -33.79 3.11
N ASP A 620 -18.76 -33.28 1.90
CA ASP A 620 -20.01 -33.30 1.16
C ASP A 620 -19.73 -33.43 -0.34
N ALA A 621 -20.41 -34.39 -0.99
CA ALA A 621 -20.33 -34.61 -2.42
C ALA A 621 -20.65 -33.36 -3.27
N ARG A 622 -21.45 -32.41 -2.76
CA ARG A 622 -21.80 -31.16 -3.45
C ARG A 622 -20.60 -30.26 -3.76
N HIS A 623 -19.48 -30.43 -3.05
CA HIS A 623 -18.29 -29.62 -3.23
C HIS A 623 -17.41 -30.09 -4.40
N LEU A 624 -17.68 -31.25 -4.99
CA LEU A 624 -16.93 -31.75 -6.15
C LEU A 624 -17.09 -30.81 -7.36
N ASN A 625 -16.06 -30.75 -8.19
CA ASN A 625 -16.09 -30.01 -9.45
C ASN A 625 -15.18 -30.70 -10.47
N SER A 626 -15.68 -30.91 -11.69
CA SER A 626 -14.94 -31.57 -12.78
C SER A 626 -13.64 -30.87 -13.19
N GLU A 627 -13.46 -29.59 -12.86
CA GLU A 627 -12.23 -28.83 -13.19
C GLU A 627 -11.17 -28.87 -12.08
N PHE A 628 -11.40 -29.57 -10.96
CA PHE A 628 -10.46 -29.63 -9.83
C PHE A 628 -10.14 -31.06 -9.38
N CYS A 629 -9.08 -31.18 -8.58
CA CYS A 629 -8.70 -32.39 -7.87
C CYS A 629 -9.10 -32.31 -6.40
N TYR A 630 -9.44 -33.47 -5.83
CA TYR A 630 -9.82 -33.57 -4.42
C TYR A 630 -9.15 -34.78 -3.77
N ILE A 631 -8.94 -34.70 -2.47
CA ILE A 631 -8.42 -35.82 -1.68
C ILE A 631 -9.40 -36.14 -0.56
N LEU A 632 -9.87 -37.38 -0.51
CA LEU A 632 -10.76 -37.88 0.53
C LEU A 632 -10.03 -38.94 1.35
N LYS A 633 -9.71 -38.61 2.60
CA LYS A 633 -9.15 -39.53 3.58
C LYS A 633 -10.29 -40.20 4.36
N VAL A 634 -10.41 -41.51 4.25
CA VAL A 634 -11.44 -42.32 4.93
C VAL A 634 -10.76 -43.29 5.90
N PRO A 635 -10.83 -43.05 7.23
CA PRO A 635 -10.30 -43.98 8.22
C PRO A 635 -11.19 -45.23 8.32
N PHE A 636 -10.62 -46.39 8.66
CA PHE A 636 -11.40 -47.59 8.96
C PHE A 636 -11.92 -47.58 10.40
N GLU A 637 -13.17 -48.01 10.61
CA GLU A 637 -13.82 -47.97 11.93
C GLU A 637 -13.10 -48.79 13.02
N ASN A 638 -12.33 -49.82 12.63
CA ASN A 638 -11.75 -50.80 13.55
C ASN A 638 -10.27 -50.57 13.90
N TYR A 639 -9.55 -49.68 13.20
CA TYR A 639 -8.12 -49.42 13.43
C TYR A 639 -7.86 -47.92 13.32
N SER A 640 -7.34 -47.30 14.38
CA SER A 640 -7.25 -45.84 14.44
C SER A 640 -6.14 -45.21 13.58
N GLU A 641 -5.39 -46.04 12.85
CA GLU A 641 -4.21 -45.63 12.06
C GLU A 641 -4.22 -46.15 10.61
N ASP A 642 -5.22 -46.94 10.21
CA ASP A 642 -5.34 -47.49 8.85
C ASP A 642 -6.59 -46.93 8.13
N GLY A 643 -6.48 -46.76 6.82
CA GLY A 643 -7.61 -46.30 6.00
C GLY A 643 -7.30 -46.22 4.51
N ILE A 644 -8.19 -45.57 3.76
CA ILE A 644 -8.04 -45.35 2.32
C ILE A 644 -8.00 -43.86 2.03
N ILE A 645 -7.07 -43.44 1.19
CA ILE A 645 -7.00 -42.09 0.63
C ILE A 645 -7.43 -42.17 -0.83
N TYR A 646 -8.54 -41.52 -1.16
CA TYR A 646 -8.99 -41.38 -2.54
C TYR A 646 -8.48 -40.06 -3.10
N VAL A 647 -7.67 -40.13 -4.16
CA VAL A 647 -7.32 -38.97 -4.98
C VAL A 647 -8.30 -38.94 -6.15
N TRP A 648 -9.28 -38.04 -6.08
CA TRP A 648 -10.29 -37.87 -7.11
C TRP A 648 -9.83 -36.83 -8.14
N ILE A 649 -9.84 -37.22 -9.42
CA ILE A 649 -9.39 -36.40 -10.56
C ILE A 649 -10.60 -36.04 -11.40
N GLY A 650 -10.89 -34.73 -11.49
CA GLY A 650 -11.95 -34.21 -12.34
C GLY A 650 -11.66 -34.41 -13.84
N SER A 651 -12.72 -34.62 -14.62
CA SER A 651 -12.62 -34.91 -16.07
C SER A 651 -12.07 -33.77 -16.93
N LYS A 652 -11.98 -32.55 -16.40
CA LYS A 652 -11.49 -31.35 -17.10
C LYS A 652 -10.17 -30.80 -16.54
N VAL A 653 -9.56 -31.52 -15.60
CA VAL A 653 -8.27 -31.14 -15.00
C VAL A 653 -7.13 -31.32 -16.01
N SER A 654 -6.11 -30.46 -15.94
CA SER A 654 -4.90 -30.62 -16.75
C SER A 654 -4.02 -31.78 -16.27
N GLU A 655 -3.27 -32.41 -17.18
CA GLU A 655 -2.42 -33.57 -16.84
C GLU A 655 -1.39 -33.23 -15.74
N SER A 656 -0.75 -32.06 -15.82
CA SER A 656 0.20 -31.59 -14.82
C SER A 656 -0.41 -31.48 -13.42
N GLU A 657 -1.64 -30.98 -13.29
CA GLU A 657 -2.32 -30.86 -12.01
C GLU A 657 -2.77 -32.22 -11.45
N ALA A 658 -3.19 -33.12 -12.34
CA ALA A 658 -3.54 -34.49 -11.97
C ALA A 658 -2.32 -35.23 -11.41
N ASP A 659 -1.15 -35.09 -12.02
CA ASP A 659 0.08 -35.73 -11.56
C ASP A 659 0.55 -35.17 -10.21
N HIS A 660 0.51 -33.85 -10.03
CA HIS A 660 0.76 -33.25 -8.72
C HIS A 660 -0.21 -33.74 -7.65
N ALA A 661 -1.50 -33.88 -7.95
CA ALA A 661 -2.47 -34.38 -6.98
C ALA A 661 -2.19 -35.84 -6.57
N LYS A 662 -1.69 -36.66 -7.49
CA LYS A 662 -1.26 -38.05 -7.20
C LYS A 662 -0.01 -38.07 -6.33
N GLU A 663 0.99 -37.25 -6.64
CA GLU A 663 2.21 -37.12 -5.83
C GLU A 663 1.86 -36.69 -4.40
N LEU A 664 1.05 -35.64 -4.30
CA LEU A 664 0.54 -35.12 -3.04
C LEU A 664 -0.18 -36.22 -2.24
N GLY A 665 -1.04 -36.99 -2.91
CA GLY A 665 -1.72 -38.20 -2.43
C GLY A 665 -0.83 -39.21 -1.72
N ASN A 666 0.41 -39.38 -2.19
CA ASN A 666 1.34 -40.38 -1.69
C ASN A 666 2.29 -39.84 -0.60
N GLU A 667 2.60 -38.54 -0.62
CA GLU A 667 3.63 -37.96 0.24
C GLU A 667 3.11 -37.36 1.55
N ILE A 668 1.86 -36.89 1.60
CA ILE A 668 1.32 -36.15 2.75
C ILE A 668 0.97 -37.05 3.96
N TRP A 669 0.69 -38.33 3.74
CA TRP A 669 0.01 -39.17 4.74
C TRP A 669 0.85 -40.35 5.25
N ASP A 670 0.59 -40.75 6.50
CA ASP A 670 1.26 -41.85 7.17
C ASP A 670 1.16 -43.18 6.40
N SER A 671 2.15 -44.05 6.62
CA SER A 671 2.33 -45.35 5.95
C SER A 671 1.20 -46.38 6.13
N GLY A 672 0.21 -46.12 7.01
CA GLY A 672 -0.96 -46.98 7.24
C GLY A 672 -2.12 -46.81 6.25
N TYR A 673 -2.09 -45.78 5.39
CA TYR A 673 -3.17 -45.52 4.43
C TYR A 673 -2.85 -46.07 3.04
N THR A 674 -3.82 -46.74 2.42
CA THR A 674 -3.72 -47.13 1.01
C THR A 674 -4.25 -46.01 0.12
N VAL A 675 -3.43 -45.55 -0.83
CA VAL A 675 -3.82 -44.51 -1.79
C VAL A 675 -4.49 -45.14 -3.02
N GLN A 676 -5.67 -44.65 -3.39
CA GLN A 676 -6.41 -45.05 -4.57
C GLN A 676 -6.72 -43.83 -5.45
N ILE A 677 -6.28 -43.89 -6.70
CA ILE A 677 -6.58 -42.85 -7.70
C ILE A 677 -7.95 -43.18 -8.34
N VAL A 678 -8.83 -42.18 -8.40
CA VAL A 678 -10.19 -42.31 -8.91
C VAL A 678 -10.44 -41.21 -9.92
N ASN A 679 -10.81 -41.59 -11.14
CA ASN A 679 -11.24 -40.62 -12.15
C ASN A 679 -12.74 -40.34 -11.99
N GLU A 680 -13.16 -39.11 -12.33
CA GLU A 680 -14.57 -38.74 -12.38
C GLU A 680 -15.39 -39.72 -13.23
N GLY A 681 -16.45 -40.27 -12.65
CA GLY A 681 -17.32 -41.28 -13.27
C GLY A 681 -16.97 -42.74 -12.94
N ASP A 682 -15.74 -43.00 -12.49
CA ASP A 682 -15.26 -44.33 -12.08
C ASP A 682 -15.27 -44.48 -10.53
N GLU A 683 -16.10 -43.72 -9.83
CA GLU A 683 -16.08 -43.71 -8.37
C GLU A 683 -16.62 -45.02 -7.78
N PRO A 684 -15.91 -45.65 -6.82
CA PRO A 684 -16.38 -46.86 -6.18
C PRO A 684 -17.66 -46.57 -5.37
N GLU A 685 -18.70 -47.38 -5.59
CA GLU A 685 -19.98 -47.21 -4.88
C GLU A 685 -19.84 -47.43 -3.36
N ASN A 686 -18.92 -48.31 -2.97
CA ASN A 686 -18.63 -48.63 -1.59
C ASN A 686 -17.55 -47.68 -1.05
N PHE A 687 -17.82 -47.07 0.10
CA PHE A 687 -16.92 -46.19 0.88
C PHE A 687 -16.69 -44.77 0.35
N PHE A 688 -16.47 -44.53 -0.95
CA PHE A 688 -16.22 -43.16 -1.45
C PHE A 688 -17.44 -42.24 -1.24
N TRP A 689 -18.60 -42.63 -1.79
CA TRP A 689 -19.83 -41.87 -1.61
C TRP A 689 -20.33 -41.88 -0.18
N VAL A 690 -20.11 -42.96 0.57
CA VAL A 690 -20.44 -43.03 2.00
C VAL A 690 -19.63 -42.01 2.79
N GLY A 691 -18.33 -41.90 2.51
CA GLY A 691 -17.43 -40.92 3.14
C GLY A 691 -17.79 -39.46 2.85
N LEU A 692 -18.46 -39.19 1.72
CA LEU A 692 -18.96 -37.87 1.34
C LEU A 692 -20.42 -37.59 1.75
N GLY A 693 -21.04 -38.48 2.54
CA GLY A 693 -22.41 -38.32 3.00
C GLY A 693 -23.46 -38.59 1.90
N GLY A 694 -23.15 -39.48 0.97
CA GLY A 694 -23.98 -39.92 -0.14
C GLY A 694 -23.68 -39.21 -1.46
N LYS A 695 -24.12 -39.84 -2.57
CA LYS A 695 -24.02 -39.24 -3.91
C LYS A 695 -25.02 -38.10 -4.06
N LYS A 696 -24.53 -36.93 -4.47
CA LYS A 696 -25.32 -35.71 -4.71
C LYS A 696 -24.87 -35.05 -5.99
N ASP A 697 -25.69 -34.14 -6.51
CA ASP A 697 -25.34 -33.33 -7.67
C ASP A 697 -24.25 -32.31 -7.30
N TYR A 698 -23.32 -32.09 -8.23
CA TYR A 698 -22.16 -31.21 -8.07
C TYR A 698 -21.83 -30.49 -9.39
N ASP A 699 -21.07 -29.41 -9.31
CA ASP A 699 -20.76 -28.53 -10.45
C ASP A 699 -19.83 -29.23 -11.47
N LYS A 700 -20.07 -29.04 -12.76
CA LYS A 700 -19.26 -29.65 -13.84
C LYS A 700 -18.37 -28.65 -14.59
N SER A 701 -18.36 -27.40 -14.14
CA SER A 701 -17.59 -26.31 -14.76
C SER A 701 -17.18 -25.29 -13.71
N ALA A 702 -16.00 -24.70 -13.89
CA ALA A 702 -15.49 -23.61 -13.06
C ALA A 702 -15.17 -22.35 -13.88
N GLU A 703 -15.78 -22.20 -15.06
CA GLU A 703 -15.61 -21.06 -15.98
C GLU A 703 -15.77 -19.69 -15.30
N TYR A 704 -16.60 -19.59 -14.27
CA TYR A 704 -16.77 -18.35 -13.50
C TYR A 704 -15.46 -17.80 -12.93
N ILE A 705 -14.47 -18.64 -12.64
CA ILE A 705 -13.17 -18.22 -12.09
C ILE A 705 -12.33 -17.44 -13.10
N ASN A 706 -12.50 -17.73 -14.39
CA ASN A 706 -11.78 -17.03 -15.45
C ASN A 706 -12.19 -15.56 -15.57
N TYR A 707 -13.37 -15.22 -15.04
CA TYR A 707 -13.89 -13.86 -15.10
C TYR A 707 -14.20 -13.25 -13.74
N ALA A 708 -14.16 -14.04 -12.66
CA ALA A 708 -14.47 -13.57 -11.32
C ALA A 708 -13.51 -12.47 -10.88
N ARG A 709 -14.07 -11.32 -10.49
CA ARG A 709 -13.36 -10.18 -9.91
C ARG A 709 -14.08 -9.77 -8.63
N LEU A 710 -13.32 -9.64 -7.55
CA LEU A 710 -13.85 -9.18 -6.27
C LEU A 710 -13.45 -7.72 -6.06
N PHE A 711 -14.42 -6.89 -5.70
CA PHE A 711 -14.21 -5.48 -5.43
C PHE A 711 -14.70 -5.13 -4.03
N ARG A 712 -13.93 -4.30 -3.33
CA ARG A 712 -14.31 -3.70 -2.05
C ARG A 712 -14.84 -2.29 -2.33
N CYS A 713 -16.07 -2.02 -1.91
CA CYS A 713 -16.64 -0.68 -1.92
C CYS A 713 -16.51 -0.11 -0.51
N SER A 714 -15.66 0.89 -0.35
CA SER A 714 -15.42 1.49 0.95
C SER A 714 -15.43 3.00 0.89
N ASN A 715 -15.84 3.59 2.01
CA ASN A 715 -15.80 5.02 2.28
C ASN A 715 -14.65 5.38 3.24
N GLU A 716 -13.74 4.44 3.53
CA GLU A 716 -12.58 4.65 4.41
C GLU A 716 -11.70 5.82 3.97
N LYS A 717 -11.60 6.07 2.67
CA LYS A 717 -10.86 7.20 2.09
C LYS A 717 -11.66 8.52 2.15
N GLY A 718 -12.85 8.50 2.74
CA GLY A 718 -13.72 9.66 2.91
C GLY A 718 -14.60 10.03 1.74
N TYR A 719 -14.55 9.20 0.71
CA TYR A 719 -15.36 9.28 -0.48
C TYR A 719 -15.60 7.85 -0.96
N PHE A 720 -16.64 7.63 -1.75
CA PHE A 720 -16.98 6.28 -2.18
C PHE A 720 -15.94 5.79 -3.18
N SER A 721 -15.15 4.79 -2.80
CA SER A 721 -14.10 4.22 -3.63
C SER A 721 -14.33 2.73 -3.82
N VAL A 722 -14.09 2.27 -5.04
CA VAL A 722 -14.07 0.85 -5.37
C VAL A 722 -12.62 0.45 -5.62
N SER A 723 -12.13 -0.54 -4.89
CA SER A 723 -10.83 -1.17 -5.13
C SER A 723 -11.01 -2.64 -5.52
N GLU A 724 -10.26 -3.09 -6.51
CA GLU A 724 -10.19 -4.50 -6.87
C GLU A 724 -9.30 -5.25 -5.88
N LYS A 725 -9.75 -6.44 -5.47
CA LYS A 725 -8.95 -7.42 -4.74
C LYS A 725 -8.24 -8.35 -5.73
N CYS A 726 -7.09 -8.88 -5.31
CA CYS A 726 -6.23 -9.73 -6.12
C CYS A 726 -6.98 -10.87 -6.85
N SER A 727 -6.37 -11.39 -7.91
CA SER A 727 -6.97 -12.41 -8.79
C SER A 727 -7.35 -13.72 -8.08
N ASP A 728 -6.73 -14.02 -6.94
CA ASP A 728 -7.04 -15.16 -6.08
C ASP A 728 -7.52 -14.62 -4.73
N PHE A 729 -8.83 -14.70 -4.48
CA PHE A 729 -9.48 -14.12 -3.29
C PHE A 729 -10.21 -15.20 -2.46
N CYS A 730 -10.29 -14.98 -1.16
CA CYS A 730 -10.85 -15.92 -0.19
C CYS A 730 -12.01 -15.31 0.62
N GLN A 731 -12.64 -16.13 1.47
CA GLN A 731 -13.75 -15.67 2.31
C GLN A 731 -13.34 -14.53 3.26
N ASP A 732 -12.09 -14.51 3.72
CA ASP A 732 -11.60 -13.50 4.67
C ASP A 732 -11.34 -12.13 4.00
N ASP A 733 -11.31 -12.07 2.67
CA ASP A 733 -11.31 -10.80 1.93
C ASP A 733 -12.65 -10.06 1.98
N LEU A 734 -13.71 -10.74 2.45
CA LEU A 734 -15.02 -10.14 2.68
C LEU A 734 -15.03 -9.37 4.00
N ALA A 735 -14.71 -8.08 3.93
CA ALA A 735 -14.80 -7.19 5.08
C ALA A 735 -16.25 -7.10 5.59
N SER A 736 -16.46 -7.32 6.90
CA SER A 736 -17.80 -7.31 7.51
C SER A 736 -18.48 -5.94 7.51
N GLU A 737 -17.67 -4.88 7.49
CA GLU A 737 -18.13 -3.49 7.56
C GLU A 737 -18.33 -2.84 6.18
N ASP A 738 -17.86 -3.48 5.10
CA ASP A 738 -17.93 -2.92 3.75
C ASP A 738 -18.90 -3.67 2.84
N VAL A 739 -19.28 -3.01 1.76
CA VAL A 739 -20.03 -3.65 0.67
C VAL A 739 -19.02 -4.25 -0.31
N MET A 740 -19.18 -5.54 -0.61
CA MET A 740 -18.34 -6.24 -1.59
C MET A 740 -19.13 -6.46 -2.88
N ILE A 741 -18.49 -6.27 -4.03
CA ILE A 741 -19.04 -6.61 -5.35
C ILE A 741 -18.24 -7.78 -5.93
N LEU A 742 -18.94 -8.85 -6.28
CA LEU A 742 -18.36 -9.98 -7.02
C LEU A 742 -18.90 -9.95 -8.45
N ASP A 743 -18.04 -9.66 -9.42
CA ASP A 743 -18.36 -9.74 -10.84
C ASP A 743 -17.89 -11.08 -11.39
N THR A 744 -18.82 -11.98 -11.72
CA THR A 744 -18.51 -13.28 -12.34
C THR A 744 -18.46 -13.25 -13.87
N GLY A 745 -18.50 -12.05 -14.48
CA GLY A 745 -18.08 -11.85 -15.86
C GLY A 745 -19.03 -12.25 -16.96
N HIS A 746 -20.35 -12.24 -16.73
CA HIS A 746 -21.29 -12.21 -17.86
C HIS A 746 -21.20 -10.83 -18.58
N GLU A 747 -20.15 -10.65 -19.39
CA GLU A 747 -19.86 -9.65 -20.45
C GLU A 747 -19.97 -8.14 -20.12
N VAL A 748 -18.84 -7.41 -20.18
CA VAL A 748 -18.80 -5.93 -20.40
C VAL A 748 -18.37 -5.71 -21.85
N TYR A 749 -19.25 -5.15 -22.67
CA TYR A 749 -18.87 -4.59 -23.98
C TYR A 749 -18.82 -3.06 -23.87
N ILE A 750 -17.64 -2.47 -24.03
CA ILE A 750 -17.51 -1.08 -24.46
C ILE A 750 -16.36 -0.99 -25.47
N GLN A 751 -16.66 -1.30 -26.74
CA GLN A 751 -16.09 -0.56 -27.86
C GLN A 751 -17.03 -0.66 -29.08
N HIS A 752 -17.34 0.51 -29.64
CA HIS A 752 -18.21 0.79 -30.79
C HIS A 752 -19.74 0.79 -30.57
N LEU A 753 -20.29 2.01 -30.50
CA LEU A 753 -21.46 2.40 -31.27
C LEU A 753 -21.32 1.83 -32.70
N MET A 754 -22.07 0.77 -32.98
CA MET A 754 -22.51 0.21 -34.28
C MET A 754 -22.52 -1.33 -34.32
N GLN A 755 -23.03 -2.03 -33.29
CA GLN A 755 -23.80 -3.26 -33.46
C GLN A 755 -24.35 -3.72 -32.10
N LEU A 756 -25.67 -3.79 -31.97
CA LEU A 756 -26.35 -4.46 -30.87
C LEU A 756 -26.19 -5.97 -31.09
N ASP A 757 -25.35 -6.64 -30.30
CA ASP A 757 -25.36 -8.09 -30.23
C ASP A 757 -26.15 -8.58 -29.02
N SER A 758 -26.83 -9.71 -29.21
CA SER A 758 -27.97 -10.20 -28.40
C SER A 758 -27.59 -10.98 -27.12
N GLY A 759 -26.56 -10.54 -26.40
CA GLY A 759 -26.07 -11.20 -25.19
C GLY A 759 -27.02 -11.08 -23.97
N PRO A 760 -26.96 -12.03 -23.00
CA PRO A 760 -27.75 -11.96 -21.78
C PRO A 760 -27.31 -10.80 -20.87
N ILE A 761 -28.26 -9.96 -20.48
CA ILE A 761 -28.05 -8.78 -19.63
C ILE A 761 -27.52 -9.19 -18.24
N ARG A 762 -26.46 -8.52 -17.75
CA ARG A 762 -25.96 -8.64 -16.38
C ARG A 762 -27.08 -8.47 -15.35
N LYS A 763 -27.24 -9.43 -14.44
CA LYS A 763 -28.23 -9.39 -13.35
C LYS A 763 -27.55 -9.10 -12.02
N LEU A 764 -27.85 -7.95 -11.44
CA LEU A 764 -27.36 -7.58 -10.11
C LEU A 764 -28.13 -8.38 -9.05
N ARG A 765 -27.40 -9.06 -8.15
CA ARG A 765 -27.97 -9.85 -7.05
C ARG A 765 -27.37 -9.36 -5.75
N CYS A 766 -28.22 -9.03 -4.79
CA CYS A 766 -27.80 -8.71 -3.43
C CYS A 766 -27.82 -9.98 -2.59
N THR A 767 -26.77 -10.20 -1.81
CA THR A 767 -26.67 -11.27 -0.80
C THR A 767 -26.26 -10.67 0.54
N PHE A 768 -26.68 -11.29 1.63
CA PHE A 768 -26.36 -10.85 2.98
C PHE A 768 -25.42 -11.85 3.66
N ARG A 769 -24.58 -11.35 4.57
CA ARG A 769 -23.67 -12.17 5.38
C ARG A 769 -24.41 -13.33 6.03
N GLY A 770 -23.95 -14.57 5.78
CA GLY A 770 -24.52 -15.81 6.31
C GLY A 770 -25.76 -16.33 5.57
N LYS A 771 -26.17 -15.68 4.47
CA LYS A 771 -27.27 -16.12 3.59
C LYS A 771 -26.82 -16.22 2.13
N GLU A 772 -25.54 -16.46 1.91
CA GLU A 772 -24.93 -16.52 0.60
C GLU A 772 -25.42 -17.73 -0.20
N PRO A 773 -25.91 -17.52 -1.42
CA PRO A 773 -26.31 -18.62 -2.27
C PRO A 773 -25.08 -19.37 -2.82
N HIS A 774 -25.26 -20.63 -3.22
CA HIS A 774 -24.15 -21.47 -3.70
C HIS A 774 -23.34 -20.86 -4.85
N HIS A 775 -23.99 -20.16 -5.79
CA HIS A 775 -23.31 -19.49 -6.90
C HIS A 775 -22.35 -18.38 -6.45
N PHE A 776 -22.54 -17.82 -5.26
CA PHE A 776 -21.61 -16.89 -4.64
C PHE A 776 -20.50 -17.64 -3.90
N THR A 777 -20.88 -18.58 -3.00
CA THR A 777 -19.91 -19.27 -2.13
C THR A 777 -18.88 -20.10 -2.91
N ARG A 778 -19.25 -20.68 -4.05
CA ARG A 778 -18.35 -21.47 -4.92
C ARG A 778 -17.20 -20.66 -5.54
N CYS A 779 -17.28 -19.32 -5.52
CA CYS A 779 -16.22 -18.46 -6.04
C CYS A 779 -15.00 -18.42 -5.10
N PHE A 780 -15.19 -18.71 -3.81
CA PHE A 780 -14.18 -18.61 -2.77
C PHE A 780 -13.63 -19.99 -2.41
N HIS A 781 -12.31 -20.11 -2.31
CA HIS A 781 -11.68 -21.37 -1.92
C HIS A 781 -11.83 -21.58 -0.41
N GLY A 782 -12.31 -22.76 0.02
CA GLY A 782 -12.42 -23.08 1.43
C GLY A 782 -13.49 -22.28 2.19
N TRP A 783 -14.62 -21.98 1.52
CA TRP A 783 -15.76 -21.32 2.18
C TRP A 783 -16.24 -22.10 3.40
N GLY A 784 -16.46 -21.41 4.51
CA GLY A 784 -16.93 -21.97 5.77
C GLY A 784 -17.88 -21.03 6.50
N GLN A 785 -18.11 -21.30 7.79
CA GLN A 785 -18.89 -20.39 8.64
C GLN A 785 -18.08 -19.12 8.92
N PHE A 786 -18.75 -17.96 8.92
CA PHE A 786 -18.11 -16.71 9.32
C PHE A 786 -17.68 -16.81 10.78
N HIS A 787 -16.38 -16.67 11.03
CA HIS A 787 -15.90 -16.52 12.39
C HIS A 787 -16.18 -15.09 12.84
N ASP A 788 -16.96 -14.93 13.91
CA ASP A 788 -17.06 -13.68 14.65
C ASP A 788 -15.97 -13.73 15.72
N PRO A 789 -14.91 -12.92 15.66
CA PRO A 789 -13.92 -12.84 16.74
C PRO A 789 -14.61 -12.16 17.93
N LYS A 790 -15.41 -12.92 18.67
CA LYS A 790 -15.98 -12.43 19.93
C LYS A 790 -14.81 -12.17 20.89
N MET A 791 -14.66 -10.88 21.19
CA MET A 791 -13.89 -10.19 22.26
C MET A 791 -12.96 -11.04 23.13
#